data_AF-A0AAW7JYT5-F1
#
_entry.id   AF-A0AAW7JYT5-F1
#
_cell.length_a   1.000
_cell.length_b   1.000
_cell.length_c   1.000
_cell.angle_alpha   90.00
_cell.angle_beta   90.00
_cell.angle_gamma   90.00
#
_symmetry.space_group_name_H-M   'P 1'
#
loop_
_entity.id
_entity.type
_entity.pdbx_description
1 polymer ?
#
loop_
_entity_poly.entity_id
_entity_poly.type
_entity_poly.pdbx_seq_one_letter_code
_entity_poly.pdbx_strand_id
1 'polypeptide(L)'
;MKKFTLFIALILTAVFGVKTTASAQTYETEEQIEWINYAVTFTEAKSAADGIYLCHWDSQNNKYTFVNAGGEYGTQAIASNRGMKLTVSGNVRYNGNVSTANFNGTLYNPTEGVSLGMEPETKRVFLDRNAAEEKNWTLTAHTSTNPSGKTYYDIQNVGNQYLGIETTKNTLLVYDDNPANSYWLLIPRTAFREVLLNVTHQTNIEVSGLFQNTRFVRYMDRTSSWQWWTISGTSHGSQLTEDNVEFERVNGQRRPNGTGLGIASYEAYRSMAPGAETIKGIIVKDHDGQHDIILDYAKSYGSFSSGEMKKPIVMRQQISGIRPGTYTITAQAFVSDDDNEIDNTNNSNIAFLFAAGTSGVSQGAEIRVLTDGEQTNFTTNFYNYHKDVLTKSDPQYFRGNVAAGEYLATGGDYTLSSGAIYNPNTAFKTITLNVTVTDSGDGTGTLTIGATKYQEQGTLYIANIDVKYSGTYEFGIDSYSTDNTAFSETNTDGIDEYQYGYARQFNLVRDFNITAAGQEANAKWEALVLPVNLTATQVRNAFGNDVKLSKLVGLANNGNQIRFEAVDLASNPNETVIKAGDCYVIKVTKAPEVARDIEYKFDVYSNDELPGDKKVPVIYYGPIYQIDGLTRTSKLGELIKANGGTYKDGIVTKTYTNEGKDLNFTGYFYWNQTAPKDAYVVSRGKMFYLDANNTWANLTGTMWKLEGPSFTGAKELSVDFGDGDITNGISGITVEGENNVNATGIYNLNGQKVSDGTSTETLSKGIYIVNGKKYVVR
;
A
#
# COMPACT_ATOMS: atom_id res chain seq x y z
N MET A 1 -25.60 7.91 -26.57
CA MET A 1 -25.95 7.34 -25.24
C MET A 1 -24.73 6.59 -24.72
N LYS A 2 -24.31 6.96 -23.51
CA LYS A 2 -22.99 6.73 -22.93
C LYS A 2 -22.79 5.25 -22.55
N LYS A 3 -21.68 4.65 -22.99
CA LYS A 3 -20.99 3.56 -22.28
C LYS A 3 -19.68 4.14 -21.76
N PHE A 4 -19.65 4.47 -20.49
CA PHE A 4 -18.42 4.72 -19.74
C PHE A 4 -18.07 3.37 -19.10
N THR A 5 -17.01 2.73 -19.60
CA THR A 5 -16.40 1.58 -18.93
C THR A 5 -14.99 2.00 -18.53
N LEU A 6 -14.80 2.04 -17.22
CA LEU A 6 -13.59 2.36 -16.47
C LEU A 6 -12.50 1.33 -16.80
N PHE A 7 -11.33 1.79 -17.26
CA PHE A 7 -10.17 0.96 -17.61
C PHE A 7 -8.90 1.65 -17.06
N ILE A 8 -8.55 1.38 -15.80
CA ILE A 8 -7.26 1.73 -15.13
C ILE A 8 -7.13 0.71 -13.98
N ALA A 9 -6.07 -0.08 -13.74
CA ALA A 9 -4.70 -0.10 -14.22
C ALA A 9 -4.21 -1.55 -14.40
N LEU A 10 -4.37 -2.08 -15.62
CA LEU A 10 -3.58 -3.23 -16.13
C LEU A 10 -2.77 -2.81 -17.38
N ILE A 11 -2.55 -1.51 -17.54
CA ILE A 11 -1.69 -0.94 -18.58
C ILE A 11 -0.63 -0.10 -17.88
N LEU A 12 0.40 -0.75 -17.35
CA LEU A 12 1.71 -0.12 -17.14
C LEU A 12 2.82 -0.77 -17.97
N THR A 13 2.49 -1.78 -18.78
CA THR A 13 3.44 -2.52 -19.62
C THR A 13 3.57 -2.00 -21.06
N ALA A 14 2.98 -0.85 -21.39
CA ALA A 14 2.94 -0.35 -22.78
C ALA A 14 3.48 1.08 -23.00
N VAL A 15 4.07 1.73 -21.99
CA VAL A 15 4.62 3.11 -22.15
C VAL A 15 6.15 3.18 -22.07
N PHE A 16 6.82 2.16 -21.53
CA PHE A 16 8.29 2.17 -21.44
C PHE A 16 8.90 1.59 -22.72
N GLY A 17 9.44 2.48 -23.55
CA GLY A 17 10.18 2.10 -24.74
C GLY A 17 11.47 1.38 -24.35
N VAL A 18 11.57 0.09 -24.68
CA VAL A 18 12.79 -0.70 -24.49
C VAL A 18 13.93 -0.08 -25.31
N LYS A 19 14.89 0.58 -24.65
CA LYS A 19 16.21 0.82 -25.23
C LYS A 19 17.13 -0.31 -24.77
N THR A 20 17.46 -1.21 -25.69
CA THR A 20 18.44 -2.27 -25.45
C THR A 20 19.86 -1.69 -25.49
N THR A 21 20.40 -1.30 -24.34
CA THR A 21 21.85 -1.13 -24.15
C THR A 21 22.40 -2.34 -23.39
N ALA A 22 23.43 -2.96 -23.96
CA ALA A 22 24.08 -4.13 -23.41
C ALA A 22 24.85 -3.76 -22.12
N SER A 23 24.72 -4.63 -21.11
CA SER A 23 25.44 -4.66 -19.82
C SER A 23 24.80 -3.97 -18.60
N ALA A 24 23.63 -4.46 -18.19
CA ALA A 24 23.16 -4.70 -16.81
C ALA A 24 21.80 -5.41 -16.93
N GLN A 25 21.39 -6.26 -15.98
CA GLN A 25 20.09 -6.95 -16.08
C GLN A 25 18.95 -5.92 -15.98
N THR A 26 18.28 -5.63 -17.10
CA THR A 26 17.18 -4.68 -17.23
C THR A 26 15.84 -5.42 -17.13
N TYR A 27 15.36 -5.64 -15.90
CA TYR A 27 14.03 -6.22 -15.66
C TYR A 27 13.11 -5.16 -15.04
N GLU A 28 12.05 -4.80 -15.76
CA GLU A 28 10.97 -3.95 -15.25
C GLU A 28 10.00 -4.74 -14.37
N THR A 29 9.83 -6.04 -14.62
CA THR A 29 8.98 -6.95 -13.84
C THR A 29 9.61 -8.33 -13.71
N GLU A 30 9.12 -9.13 -12.78
CA GLU A 30 9.57 -10.51 -12.55
C GLU A 30 9.33 -11.44 -13.76
N GLU A 31 8.35 -11.10 -14.60
CA GLU A 31 7.96 -11.89 -15.77
C GLU A 31 9.00 -11.80 -16.90
N GLN A 32 9.83 -10.75 -16.92
CA GLN A 32 10.90 -10.56 -17.90
C GLN A 32 12.18 -11.34 -17.53
N ILE A 33 12.25 -11.89 -16.31
CA ILE A 33 13.41 -12.64 -15.84
C ILE A 33 13.42 -14.01 -16.52
N GLU A 34 14.47 -14.28 -17.29
CA GLU A 34 14.71 -15.59 -17.88
C GLU A 34 15.19 -16.60 -16.81
N TRP A 35 14.25 -17.17 -16.06
CA TRP A 35 14.53 -18.04 -14.92
C TRP A 35 15.33 -19.30 -15.27
N ILE A 36 15.34 -19.73 -16.54
CA ILE A 36 16.22 -20.81 -17.02
C ILE A 36 17.71 -20.55 -16.75
N ASN A 37 18.15 -19.28 -16.74
CA ASN A 37 19.53 -18.91 -16.42
C ASN A 37 19.92 -19.27 -14.98
N TYR A 38 18.93 -19.43 -14.09
CA TYR A 38 19.09 -19.72 -12.68
C TYR A 38 18.70 -21.15 -12.30
N ALA A 39 18.31 -21.97 -13.28
CA ALA A 39 17.94 -23.35 -13.06
C ALA A 39 19.14 -24.20 -12.63
N VAL A 40 18.91 -25.07 -11.65
CA VAL A 40 19.92 -25.99 -11.10
C VAL A 40 19.51 -27.44 -11.27
N THR A 41 20.49 -28.34 -11.11
CA THR A 41 20.24 -29.78 -11.07
C THR A 41 19.49 -30.18 -9.80
N PHE A 42 18.83 -31.34 -9.82
CA PHE A 42 18.16 -31.89 -8.64
C PHE A 42 19.11 -32.10 -7.45
N THR A 43 20.38 -32.45 -7.71
CA THR A 43 21.41 -32.62 -6.66
C THR A 43 21.71 -31.29 -5.95
N GLU A 44 21.82 -30.20 -6.70
CA GLU A 44 22.01 -28.86 -6.15
C GLU A 44 20.75 -28.39 -5.42
N ALA A 45 19.56 -28.63 -6.00
CA ALA A 45 18.28 -28.31 -5.37
C ALA A 45 18.09 -29.00 -4.00
N LYS A 46 18.51 -30.27 -3.86
CA LYS A 46 18.51 -30.98 -2.56
C LYS A 46 19.42 -30.35 -1.52
N SER A 47 20.47 -29.66 -1.97
CA SER A 47 21.49 -29.04 -1.11
C SER A 47 21.19 -27.56 -0.84
N ALA A 48 20.13 -27.00 -1.43
CA ALA A 48 19.74 -25.61 -1.24
C ALA A 48 19.16 -25.39 0.16
N ALA A 49 19.94 -24.77 1.05
CA ALA A 49 19.58 -24.59 2.46
C ALA A 49 18.29 -23.77 2.67
N ASP A 50 18.03 -22.78 1.82
CA ASP A 50 16.78 -22.00 1.87
C ASP A 50 15.63 -22.65 1.07
N GLY A 51 15.87 -23.80 0.43
CA GLY A 51 14.92 -24.45 -0.47
C GLY A 51 14.93 -23.86 -1.88
N ILE A 52 13.91 -24.25 -2.65
CA ILE A 52 13.74 -23.87 -4.06
C ILE A 52 12.33 -23.33 -4.32
N TYR A 53 12.16 -22.70 -5.48
CA TYR A 53 10.88 -22.59 -6.16
C TYR A 53 10.81 -23.63 -7.28
N LEU A 54 9.64 -24.26 -7.43
CA LEU A 54 9.33 -25.05 -8.62
C LEU A 54 8.71 -24.11 -9.66
N CYS A 55 9.43 -23.93 -10.77
CA CYS A 55 9.05 -23.01 -11.83
C CYS A 55 8.61 -23.79 -13.06
N HIS A 56 7.45 -23.47 -13.60
CA HIS A 56 7.02 -23.90 -14.92
C HIS A 56 7.55 -22.93 -15.98
N TRP A 57 8.05 -23.50 -17.06
CA TRP A 57 8.55 -22.78 -18.23
C TRP A 57 7.78 -23.23 -19.46
N ASP A 58 7.03 -22.29 -20.05
CA ASP A 58 6.51 -22.38 -21.40
C ASP A 58 7.62 -21.95 -22.37
N SER A 59 8.30 -22.92 -22.99
CA SER A 59 9.43 -22.64 -23.87
C SER A 59 9.03 -22.01 -25.20
N GLN A 60 7.74 -22.08 -25.59
CA GLN A 60 7.26 -21.48 -26.83
C GLN A 60 7.10 -19.96 -26.67
N ASN A 61 6.54 -19.53 -25.54
CA ASN A 61 6.29 -18.12 -25.26
C ASN A 61 7.35 -17.48 -24.34
N ASN A 62 8.33 -18.27 -23.88
CA ASN A 62 9.32 -17.90 -22.88
C ASN A 62 8.68 -17.32 -21.60
N LYS A 63 7.57 -17.93 -21.16
CA LYS A 63 6.83 -17.51 -19.99
C LYS A 63 7.19 -18.39 -18.79
N TYR A 64 7.40 -17.75 -17.65
CA TYR A 64 7.73 -18.41 -16.40
C TYR A 64 6.62 -18.19 -15.37
N THR A 65 6.22 -19.26 -14.69
CA THR A 65 5.31 -19.19 -13.54
C THR A 65 5.82 -20.10 -12.44
N PHE A 66 5.40 -19.86 -11.21
CA PHE A 66 5.85 -20.58 -10.04
C PHE A 66 4.70 -21.26 -9.32
N VAL A 67 5.00 -22.44 -8.77
CA VAL A 67 4.04 -23.20 -7.98
C VAL A 67 3.77 -22.52 -6.64
N ASN A 68 2.49 -22.39 -6.31
CA ASN A 68 1.98 -21.89 -5.04
C ASN A 68 0.67 -22.62 -4.66
N ALA A 69 0.11 -22.34 -3.49
CA ALA A 69 -1.16 -22.90 -3.01
C ALA A 69 -2.34 -21.94 -3.23
N GLY A 70 -3.48 -22.50 -3.62
CA GLY A 70 -4.74 -21.79 -3.83
C GLY A 70 -5.83 -22.74 -4.31
N GLY A 71 -6.71 -22.26 -5.19
CA GLY A 71 -7.73 -23.08 -5.85
C GLY A 71 -8.66 -23.82 -4.88
N GLU A 72 -9.20 -24.95 -5.31
CA GLU A 72 -10.08 -25.75 -4.45
C GLU A 72 -9.37 -26.17 -3.15
N TYR A 73 -10.12 -26.22 -2.04
CA TYR A 73 -9.59 -26.52 -0.71
C TYR A 73 -8.55 -25.53 -0.18
N GLY A 74 -8.15 -24.51 -0.97
CA GLY A 74 -7.06 -23.59 -0.64
C GLY A 74 -5.68 -24.26 -0.62
N THR A 75 -5.58 -25.53 -1.01
CA THR A 75 -4.35 -26.32 -1.05
C THR A 75 -4.06 -26.91 -2.42
N GLN A 76 -4.93 -26.68 -3.41
CA GLN A 76 -4.66 -27.01 -4.80
C GLN A 76 -3.42 -26.25 -5.27
N ALA A 77 -2.56 -26.95 -6.00
CA ALA A 77 -1.39 -26.34 -6.59
C ALA A 77 -1.80 -25.45 -7.76
N ILE A 78 -1.34 -24.20 -7.72
CA ILE A 78 -1.58 -23.18 -8.74
C ILE A 78 -0.27 -22.66 -9.31
N ALA A 79 -0.34 -22.12 -10.52
CA ALA A 79 0.73 -21.38 -11.16
C ALA A 79 0.50 -19.89 -10.97
N SER A 80 1.50 -19.17 -10.46
CA SER A 80 1.42 -17.73 -10.21
C SER A 80 2.75 -17.03 -10.50
N ASN A 81 2.80 -15.71 -10.40
CA ASN A 81 4.05 -14.96 -10.48
C ASN A 81 4.92 -15.08 -9.20
N ARG A 82 4.43 -15.74 -8.14
CA ARG A 82 5.13 -15.85 -6.85
C ARG A 82 5.25 -17.30 -6.41
N GLY A 83 6.48 -17.78 -6.26
CA GLY A 83 6.72 -19.14 -5.79
C GLY A 83 6.51 -19.28 -4.29
N MET A 84 5.98 -20.42 -3.87
CA MET A 84 6.13 -20.86 -2.47
C MET A 84 7.44 -21.60 -2.29
N LYS A 85 8.04 -21.51 -1.10
CA LYS A 85 9.21 -22.31 -0.74
C LYS A 85 8.87 -23.80 -0.77
N LEU A 86 9.72 -24.57 -1.47
CA LEU A 86 9.68 -26.03 -1.48
C LEU A 86 11.06 -26.59 -1.07
N THR A 87 11.05 -27.79 -0.50
CA THR A 87 12.25 -28.62 -0.35
C THR A 87 12.09 -29.88 -1.19
N VAL A 88 13.20 -30.42 -1.69
CA VAL A 88 13.19 -31.62 -2.52
C VAL A 88 13.97 -32.75 -1.87
N SER A 89 13.43 -33.96 -1.99
CA SER A 89 14.13 -35.19 -1.60
C SER A 89 13.91 -36.27 -2.66
N GLY A 90 14.85 -37.20 -2.77
CA GLY A 90 14.78 -38.21 -3.83
C GLY A 90 16.09 -38.86 -4.24
N ASN A 91 15.99 -39.80 -5.18
CA ASN A 91 17.09 -40.61 -5.69
C ASN A 91 17.45 -40.20 -7.12
N VAL A 92 18.65 -39.64 -7.29
CA VAL A 92 19.21 -39.20 -8.57
C VAL A 92 19.98 -40.37 -9.20
N ARG A 93 19.74 -40.63 -10.48
CA ARG A 93 20.45 -41.62 -11.30
C ARG A 93 21.70 -41.00 -11.92
N TYR A 94 22.63 -41.84 -12.39
CA TYR A 94 23.88 -41.41 -13.01
C TYR A 94 23.67 -40.48 -14.23
N ASN A 95 22.56 -40.64 -14.96
CA ASN A 95 22.22 -39.81 -16.11
C ASN A 95 21.47 -38.50 -15.74
N GLY A 96 21.37 -38.15 -14.46
CA GLY A 96 20.67 -36.95 -13.97
C GLY A 96 19.15 -37.11 -13.76
N ASN A 97 18.54 -38.18 -14.27
CA ASN A 97 17.12 -38.47 -14.04
C ASN A 97 16.85 -38.80 -12.58
N VAL A 98 15.64 -38.56 -12.11
CA VAL A 98 15.24 -38.82 -10.72
C VAL A 98 14.16 -39.90 -10.71
N SER A 99 14.39 -41.00 -9.97
CA SER A 99 13.46 -42.14 -9.94
C SER A 99 12.39 -42.05 -8.87
N THR A 100 12.60 -41.21 -7.87
CA THR A 100 11.64 -40.91 -6.81
C THR A 100 11.95 -39.50 -6.33
N ALA A 101 11.08 -38.55 -6.60
CA ALA A 101 11.18 -37.17 -6.15
C ALA A 101 9.95 -36.80 -5.32
N ASN A 102 10.21 -36.13 -4.20
CA ASN A 102 9.19 -35.53 -3.34
C ASN A 102 9.46 -34.04 -3.25
N PHE A 103 8.42 -33.24 -3.47
CA PHE A 103 8.43 -31.80 -3.28
C PHE A 103 7.59 -31.51 -2.04
N ASN A 104 8.22 -31.03 -0.97
CA ASN A 104 7.55 -30.70 0.29
C ASN A 104 7.42 -29.19 0.41
N GLY A 105 6.19 -28.72 0.58
CA GLY A 105 5.89 -27.30 0.70
C GLY A 105 5.90 -26.78 2.13
N THR A 106 5.41 -25.57 2.29
CA THR A 106 5.24 -24.89 3.59
C THR A 106 3.85 -25.12 4.20
N LEU A 107 3.07 -26.06 3.65
CA LEU A 107 1.82 -26.50 4.25
C LEU A 107 2.08 -27.71 5.14
N TYR A 108 1.46 -27.72 6.32
CA TYR A 108 1.46 -28.81 7.26
C TYR A 108 0.02 -29.25 7.56
N ASN A 109 -0.55 -30.07 6.67
CA ASN A 109 -1.83 -30.71 6.92
C ASN A 109 -1.58 -32.01 7.71
N PRO A 110 -1.99 -32.10 8.98
CA PRO A 110 -1.67 -33.25 9.81
C PRO A 110 -2.46 -34.51 9.46
N THR A 111 -3.50 -34.42 8.62
CA THR A 111 -4.27 -35.58 8.16
C THR A 111 -3.84 -36.03 6.77
N GLU A 112 -3.55 -35.08 5.87
CA GLU A 112 -3.26 -35.39 4.46
C GLU A 112 -1.77 -35.34 4.12
N GLY A 113 -0.94 -34.52 4.79
CA GLY A 113 0.50 -34.43 4.54
C GLY A 113 1.01 -33.03 4.15
N VAL A 114 2.14 -32.98 3.44
CA VAL A 114 2.93 -31.75 3.17
C VAL A 114 3.47 -31.66 1.75
N SER A 115 3.18 -32.68 0.94
CA SER A 115 3.86 -32.89 -0.33
C SER A 115 2.98 -32.49 -1.49
N LEU A 116 3.63 -32.07 -2.58
CA LEU A 116 2.99 -31.97 -3.89
C LEU A 116 2.56 -33.38 -4.32
N GLY A 117 1.27 -33.62 -4.46
CA GLY A 117 0.70 -34.92 -4.78
C GLY A 117 -0.47 -34.83 -5.75
N MET A 118 -0.65 -35.87 -6.55
CA MET A 118 -1.76 -35.99 -7.49
C MET A 118 -2.89 -36.82 -6.87
N GLU A 119 -4.09 -36.25 -6.85
CA GLU A 119 -5.32 -36.97 -6.54
C GLU A 119 -5.66 -37.93 -7.71
N PRO A 120 -5.66 -39.26 -7.52
CA PRO A 120 -5.70 -40.22 -8.64
C PRO A 120 -6.96 -40.14 -9.52
N GLU A 121 -8.13 -39.91 -8.93
CA GLU A 121 -9.40 -39.93 -9.65
C GLU A 121 -9.60 -38.71 -10.55
N THR A 122 -9.15 -37.55 -10.10
CA THR A 122 -9.38 -36.26 -10.78
C THR A 122 -8.14 -35.75 -11.51
N LYS A 123 -6.96 -36.34 -11.24
CA LYS A 123 -5.64 -35.92 -11.72
C LYS A 123 -5.26 -34.49 -11.30
N ARG A 124 -5.97 -33.91 -10.33
CA ARG A 124 -5.65 -32.60 -9.76
C ARG A 124 -4.48 -32.71 -8.81
N VAL A 125 -3.70 -31.65 -8.73
CA VAL A 125 -2.49 -31.62 -7.90
C VAL A 125 -2.69 -30.70 -6.70
N PHE A 126 -2.25 -31.15 -5.53
CA PHE A 126 -2.38 -30.47 -4.24
C PHE A 126 -1.05 -30.43 -3.53
N LEU A 127 -0.88 -29.51 -2.59
CA LEU A 127 0.37 -29.25 -1.86
C LEU A 127 0.38 -29.79 -0.42
N ASP A 128 -0.67 -30.49 -0.02
CA ASP A 128 -0.87 -30.99 1.33
C ASP A 128 -1.06 -32.51 1.37
N ARG A 129 -0.40 -33.25 0.46
CA ARG A 129 -0.60 -34.70 0.29
C ARG A 129 0.48 -35.57 0.94
N ASN A 130 0.16 -36.85 1.11
CA ASN A 130 1.03 -37.82 1.76
C ASN A 130 1.94 -38.46 0.74
N ALA A 131 3.24 -38.15 0.81
CA ALA A 131 4.26 -38.70 -0.10
C ALA A 131 4.30 -40.24 -0.15
N ALA A 132 3.89 -40.94 0.92
CA ALA A 132 3.93 -42.39 0.98
C ALA A 132 2.75 -43.07 0.24
N GLU A 133 1.61 -42.39 0.14
CA GLU A 133 0.37 -42.94 -0.42
C GLU A 133 0.08 -42.40 -1.83
N GLU A 134 0.51 -41.17 -2.10
CA GLU A 134 0.24 -40.44 -3.36
C GLU A 134 1.52 -40.25 -4.19
N LYS A 135 2.06 -41.37 -4.67
CA LYS A 135 3.05 -41.55 -5.77
C LYS A 135 4.20 -40.52 -5.89
N ASN A 136 5.42 -41.01 -5.65
CA ASN A 136 6.67 -40.29 -5.93
C ASN A 136 6.77 -39.85 -7.40
N TRP A 137 7.16 -38.61 -7.63
CA TRP A 137 7.39 -38.06 -8.97
C TRP A 137 8.66 -38.66 -9.60
N THR A 138 8.67 -38.86 -10.91
CA THR A 138 9.89 -39.14 -11.68
C THR A 138 10.25 -37.94 -12.54
N LEU A 139 11.53 -37.61 -12.61
CA LEU A 139 12.01 -36.47 -13.40
C LEU A 139 12.92 -36.98 -14.51
N THR A 140 12.62 -36.59 -15.74
CA THR A 140 13.52 -36.78 -16.89
C THR A 140 14.29 -35.49 -17.11
N ALA A 141 15.61 -35.55 -16.95
CA ALA A 141 16.49 -34.39 -17.06
C ALA A 141 16.83 -34.11 -18.53
N HIS A 142 16.81 -32.83 -18.87
CA HIS A 142 17.26 -32.30 -20.15
C HIS A 142 18.30 -31.20 -19.93
N THR A 143 19.08 -30.92 -20.96
CA THR A 143 20.10 -29.87 -20.93
C THR A 143 19.81 -28.84 -21.99
N SER A 144 19.72 -27.57 -21.60
CA SER A 144 19.48 -26.46 -22.51
C SER A 144 20.69 -26.18 -23.39
N THR A 145 20.43 -25.79 -24.63
CA THR A 145 21.45 -25.33 -25.58
C THR A 145 21.70 -23.82 -25.45
N ASN A 146 20.67 -23.06 -25.10
CA ASN A 146 20.73 -21.63 -24.81
C ASN A 146 19.77 -21.28 -23.65
N PRO A 147 20.26 -20.76 -22.52
CA PRO A 147 21.67 -20.71 -22.11
C PRO A 147 22.28 -22.12 -22.12
N SER A 148 23.55 -22.28 -22.47
CA SER A 148 24.15 -23.61 -22.55
C SER A 148 24.33 -24.23 -21.17
N GLY A 149 23.92 -25.49 -21.00
CA GLY A 149 24.28 -26.31 -19.83
C GLY A 149 23.35 -26.19 -18.63
N LYS A 150 22.19 -25.53 -18.73
CA LYS A 150 21.19 -25.49 -17.65
C LYS A 150 20.28 -26.72 -17.73
N THR A 151 19.82 -27.19 -16.58
CA THR A 151 18.97 -28.39 -16.48
C THR A 151 17.50 -28.02 -16.33
N TYR A 152 16.65 -28.69 -17.10
CA TYR A 152 15.20 -28.60 -17.00
C TYR A 152 14.59 -30.01 -17.07
N TYR A 153 13.32 -30.14 -16.68
CA TYR A 153 12.72 -31.45 -16.43
C TYR A 153 11.34 -31.61 -17.07
N ASP A 154 11.07 -32.81 -17.57
CA ASP A 154 9.70 -33.35 -17.58
C ASP A 154 9.44 -33.97 -16.21
N ILE A 155 8.31 -33.62 -15.59
CA ILE A 155 7.89 -34.21 -14.30
C ILE A 155 6.75 -35.18 -14.57
N GLN A 156 6.93 -36.43 -14.17
CA GLN A 156 6.00 -37.52 -14.37
C GLN A 156 5.48 -38.06 -13.04
N ASN A 157 4.25 -38.55 -13.07
CA ASN A 157 3.68 -39.41 -12.04
C ASN A 157 3.76 -40.88 -12.51
N VAL A 158 2.71 -41.70 -12.38
CA VAL A 158 2.74 -43.10 -12.86
C VAL A 158 2.63 -43.24 -14.37
N GLY A 159 3.42 -44.14 -14.94
CA GLY A 159 3.33 -44.46 -16.37
C GLY A 159 3.68 -43.25 -17.24
N ASN A 160 2.83 -42.95 -18.22
CA ASN A 160 3.00 -41.81 -19.13
C ASN A 160 2.26 -40.56 -18.64
N GLN A 161 2.11 -40.38 -17.34
CA GLN A 161 1.37 -39.25 -16.80
C GLN A 161 2.30 -38.09 -16.44
N TYR A 162 2.04 -36.88 -16.97
CA TYR A 162 2.93 -35.72 -16.88
C TYR A 162 2.29 -34.54 -16.18
N LEU A 163 3.05 -33.87 -15.32
CA LEU A 163 2.64 -32.64 -14.65
C LEU A 163 2.63 -31.47 -15.64
N GLY A 164 1.53 -30.73 -15.68
CA GLY A 164 1.37 -29.53 -16.48
C GLY A 164 0.46 -28.49 -15.81
N ILE A 165 0.14 -27.44 -16.56
CA ILE A 165 -0.75 -26.36 -16.13
C ILE A 165 -2.00 -26.34 -16.99
N GLU A 166 -3.15 -26.30 -16.33
CA GLU A 166 -4.40 -25.89 -16.92
C GLU A 166 -4.49 -24.36 -16.89
N THR A 167 -4.47 -23.75 -18.08
CA THR A 167 -4.26 -22.31 -18.24
C THR A 167 -5.49 -21.46 -17.94
N THR A 168 -6.70 -22.03 -17.97
CA THR A 168 -7.94 -21.28 -17.69
C THR A 168 -8.06 -20.89 -16.23
N LYS A 169 -7.70 -21.79 -15.32
CA LYS A 169 -7.75 -21.59 -13.87
C LYS A 169 -6.36 -21.42 -13.25
N ASN A 170 -5.30 -21.53 -14.05
CA ASN A 170 -3.91 -21.54 -13.59
C ASN A 170 -3.65 -22.60 -12.51
N THR A 171 -4.23 -23.79 -12.68
CA THR A 171 -4.07 -24.91 -11.73
C THR A 171 -3.15 -25.97 -12.30
N LEU A 172 -2.48 -26.72 -11.42
CA LEU A 172 -1.67 -27.86 -11.83
C LEU A 172 -2.53 -29.11 -11.98
N LEU A 173 -2.35 -29.80 -13.10
CA LEU A 173 -2.99 -31.07 -13.44
C LEU A 173 -1.94 -32.08 -13.92
N VAL A 174 -2.34 -33.35 -13.94
CA VAL A 174 -1.58 -34.41 -14.58
C VAL A 174 -2.29 -34.87 -15.86
N TYR A 175 -1.55 -34.85 -16.97
CA TYR A 175 -2.00 -35.23 -18.32
C TYR A 175 -1.52 -36.64 -18.67
N ASP A 176 -2.26 -37.36 -19.54
CA ASP A 176 -1.86 -38.71 -19.99
C ASP A 176 -0.77 -38.70 -21.07
N ASP A 177 -0.43 -37.52 -21.58
CA ASP A 177 0.63 -37.27 -22.56
C ASP A 177 1.49 -36.11 -22.09
N ASN A 178 2.75 -36.05 -22.56
CA ASN A 178 3.64 -34.95 -22.21
C ASN A 178 3.15 -33.65 -22.87
N PRO A 179 2.77 -32.60 -22.11
CA PRO A 179 2.34 -31.36 -22.70
C PRO A 179 3.49 -30.72 -23.49
N ALA A 180 3.21 -30.34 -24.74
CA ALA A 180 4.22 -29.73 -25.61
C ALA A 180 4.73 -28.40 -25.01
N ASN A 181 6.03 -28.14 -25.16
CA ASN A 181 6.71 -26.90 -24.74
C ASN A 181 6.57 -26.58 -23.23
N SER A 182 6.20 -27.56 -22.40
CA SER A 182 5.94 -27.37 -20.98
C SER A 182 7.01 -28.07 -20.15
N TYR A 183 7.88 -27.29 -19.53
CA TYR A 183 9.02 -27.81 -18.77
C TYR A 183 9.04 -27.28 -17.34
N TRP A 184 9.80 -27.96 -16.49
CA TRP A 184 9.94 -27.61 -15.08
C TRP A 184 11.38 -27.31 -14.72
N LEU A 185 11.58 -26.23 -13.96
CA LEU A 185 12.86 -25.73 -13.50
C LEU A 185 12.89 -25.76 -11.96
N LEU A 186 14.06 -26.08 -11.42
CA LEU A 186 14.34 -25.98 -10.00
C LEU A 186 15.16 -24.71 -9.80
N ILE A 187 14.56 -23.71 -9.17
CA ILE A 187 15.18 -22.40 -8.95
C ILE A 187 15.51 -22.26 -7.47
N PRO A 188 16.79 -22.20 -7.05
CA PRO A 188 17.14 -21.93 -5.66
C PRO A 188 16.54 -20.60 -5.21
N ARG A 189 16.01 -20.52 -3.98
CA ARG A 189 15.47 -19.25 -3.48
C ARG A 189 16.54 -18.16 -3.38
N THR A 190 17.80 -18.54 -3.19
CA THR A 190 18.95 -17.63 -3.21
C THR A 190 19.13 -16.97 -4.57
N ALA A 191 18.83 -17.67 -5.67
CA ALA A 191 18.92 -17.10 -7.01
C ALA A 191 17.96 -15.94 -7.20
N PHE A 192 16.74 -16.02 -6.64
CA PHE A 192 15.80 -14.89 -6.67
C PHE A 192 16.35 -13.67 -5.95
N ARG A 193 16.99 -13.87 -4.79
CA ARG A 193 17.67 -12.77 -4.06
C ARG A 193 18.83 -12.20 -4.87
N GLU A 194 19.62 -13.05 -5.53
CA GLU A 194 20.70 -12.62 -6.42
C GLU A 194 20.17 -11.76 -7.57
N VAL A 195 19.06 -12.16 -8.22
CA VAL A 195 18.42 -11.33 -9.24
C VAL A 195 18.07 -9.97 -8.67
N LEU A 196 17.36 -9.94 -7.54
CA LEU A 196 16.94 -8.70 -6.89
C LEU A 196 18.14 -7.80 -6.54
N LEU A 197 19.20 -8.38 -5.98
CA LEU A 197 20.43 -7.66 -5.63
C LEU A 197 21.15 -7.10 -6.86
N ASN A 198 20.96 -7.67 -8.05
CA ASN A 198 21.55 -7.19 -9.31
C ASN A 198 20.68 -6.15 -10.05
N VAL A 199 19.46 -5.84 -9.61
CA VAL A 199 18.56 -4.88 -10.29
C VAL A 199 19.06 -3.43 -10.16
N THR A 200 19.77 -2.92 -11.16
CA THR A 200 20.35 -1.56 -11.13
C THR A 200 19.42 -0.43 -11.56
N HIS A 201 18.18 -0.74 -11.96
CA HIS A 201 17.25 0.22 -12.55
C HIS A 201 15.97 0.35 -11.73
N GLN A 202 15.16 1.37 -12.04
CA GLN A 202 13.80 1.47 -11.52
C GLN A 202 12.97 0.30 -12.09
N THR A 203 12.15 -0.33 -11.26
CA THR A 203 11.46 -1.59 -11.59
C THR A 203 10.13 -1.69 -10.85
N ASN A 204 9.45 -2.82 -10.97
CA ASN A 204 8.26 -3.20 -10.21
C ASN A 204 8.20 -4.72 -9.99
N ILE A 205 9.35 -5.34 -9.71
CA ILE A 205 9.47 -6.78 -9.47
C ILE A 205 8.66 -7.16 -8.22
N GLU A 206 7.75 -8.11 -8.39
CA GLU A 206 7.05 -8.79 -7.30
C GLU A 206 8.06 -9.60 -6.48
N VAL A 207 8.15 -9.34 -5.17
CA VAL A 207 9.12 -9.99 -4.27
C VAL A 207 8.46 -10.70 -3.08
N SER A 208 7.14 -10.85 -3.02
CA SER A 208 6.49 -11.53 -1.89
C SER A 208 6.96 -12.97 -1.73
N GLY A 209 7.35 -13.64 -2.81
CA GLY A 209 7.90 -14.99 -2.75
C GLY A 209 9.15 -15.12 -1.87
N LEU A 210 9.87 -14.01 -1.63
CA LEU A 210 11.01 -13.98 -0.71
C LEU A 210 10.60 -14.13 0.76
N PHE A 211 9.39 -13.71 1.14
CA PHE A 211 8.81 -14.05 2.44
C PHE A 211 8.43 -15.54 2.47
N GLN A 212 8.20 -16.11 3.66
CA GLN A 212 7.88 -17.53 3.75
C GLN A 212 6.53 -17.83 3.09
N ASN A 213 5.53 -16.97 3.38
CA ASN A 213 4.27 -16.93 2.66
C ASN A 213 3.49 -15.65 3.04
N THR A 214 3.18 -14.78 2.08
CA THR A 214 2.37 -13.58 2.32
C THR A 214 0.87 -13.80 2.11
N ARG A 215 0.47 -15.01 1.65
CA ARG A 215 -0.93 -15.41 1.50
C ARG A 215 -1.45 -16.00 2.81
N PHE A 216 -2.77 -16.06 2.96
CA PHE A 216 -3.42 -16.71 4.10
C PHE A 216 -4.00 -18.04 3.62
N VAL A 217 -3.15 -19.03 3.32
CA VAL A 217 -3.59 -20.34 2.81
C VAL A 217 -3.84 -21.35 3.93
N ARG A 218 -4.62 -22.39 3.64
CA ARG A 218 -4.98 -23.44 4.62
C ARG A 218 -3.74 -24.22 5.06
N TYR A 219 -3.66 -24.54 6.35
CA TYR A 219 -2.58 -25.34 6.95
C TYR A 219 -1.16 -24.82 6.75
N MET A 220 -0.94 -23.52 6.57
CA MET A 220 0.43 -23.00 6.56
C MET A 220 1.18 -23.38 7.85
N ASP A 221 2.38 -23.93 7.71
CA ASP A 221 3.23 -24.36 8.81
C ASP A 221 3.70 -23.16 9.64
N ARG A 222 3.65 -23.27 10.97
CA ARG A 222 4.01 -22.16 11.88
C ARG A 222 5.45 -21.66 11.73
N THR A 223 6.39 -22.53 11.30
CA THR A 223 7.79 -22.13 11.06
C THR A 223 7.98 -21.39 9.75
N SER A 224 6.95 -21.43 8.89
CA SER A 224 6.89 -20.78 7.58
C SER A 224 5.76 -19.75 7.51
N SER A 225 5.33 -19.21 8.66
CA SER A 225 4.17 -18.33 8.78
C SER A 225 4.47 -17.02 9.51
N TRP A 226 3.41 -16.25 9.73
CA TRP A 226 3.43 -14.98 10.45
C TRP A 226 3.80 -15.17 11.93
N GLN A 227 4.62 -14.27 12.43
CA GLN A 227 4.95 -14.19 13.85
C GLN A 227 3.93 -13.32 14.58
N TRP A 228 3.52 -13.76 15.77
CA TRP A 228 2.58 -13.07 16.63
C TRP A 228 3.31 -12.37 17.77
N TRP A 229 2.89 -11.15 18.11
CA TRP A 229 3.52 -10.34 19.14
C TRP A 229 2.44 -9.59 19.93
N THR A 230 2.69 -9.40 21.23
CA THR A 230 1.86 -8.51 22.04
C THR A 230 2.04 -7.04 21.63
N ILE A 231 1.19 -6.15 22.13
CA ILE A 231 1.34 -4.70 21.97
C ILE A 231 1.94 -4.10 23.24
N SER A 232 2.82 -3.12 23.06
CA SER A 232 3.47 -2.36 24.14
C SER A 232 3.53 -0.88 23.77
N GLY A 233 2.53 -0.11 24.21
CA GLY A 233 2.38 1.28 23.79
C GLY A 233 2.17 1.36 22.27
N THR A 234 2.98 2.17 21.58
CA THR A 234 2.95 2.33 20.12
C THR A 234 3.85 1.33 19.38
N SER A 235 4.39 0.32 20.05
CA SER A 235 5.33 -0.67 19.50
C SER A 235 4.88 -2.10 19.78
N HIS A 236 5.50 -3.07 19.12
CA HIS A 236 5.30 -4.48 19.47
C HIS A 236 6.01 -4.80 20.80
N GLY A 237 5.40 -5.69 21.59
CA GLY A 237 5.92 -6.22 22.84
C GLY A 237 6.73 -7.49 22.65
N SER A 238 6.35 -8.56 23.35
CA SER A 238 7.02 -9.86 23.31
C SER A 238 6.42 -10.77 22.24
N GLN A 239 7.27 -11.60 21.62
CA GLN A 239 6.81 -12.61 20.67
C GLN A 239 5.98 -13.69 21.39
N LEU A 240 4.85 -14.06 20.79
CA LEU A 240 3.95 -15.10 21.25
C LEU A 240 4.27 -16.42 20.52
N THR A 241 4.05 -17.54 21.21
CA THR A 241 4.12 -18.88 20.59
C THR A 241 2.73 -19.25 20.09
N GLU A 242 2.64 -19.69 18.83
CA GLU A 242 1.38 -20.13 18.22
C GLU A 242 0.82 -21.39 18.88
N ASP A 243 -0.50 -21.45 19.03
CA ASP A 243 -1.20 -22.62 19.56
C ASP A 243 -0.99 -23.84 18.65
N ASN A 244 -0.79 -25.01 19.26
CA ASN A 244 -0.65 -26.24 18.50
C ASN A 244 -1.99 -26.65 17.88
N VAL A 245 -1.95 -27.34 16.73
CA VAL A 245 -3.13 -28.01 16.21
C VAL A 245 -3.49 -29.16 17.14
N GLU A 246 -4.69 -29.11 17.71
CA GLU A 246 -5.20 -30.14 18.62
C GLU A 246 -6.16 -31.10 17.91
N PHE A 247 -6.37 -32.26 18.52
CA PHE A 247 -7.12 -33.37 17.93
C PHE A 247 -8.11 -33.95 18.91
N GLU A 248 -9.22 -34.42 18.36
CA GLU A 248 -10.24 -35.19 19.07
C GLU A 248 -10.42 -36.57 18.42
N ARG A 249 -11.12 -37.46 19.12
CA ARG A 249 -11.58 -38.73 18.57
C ARG A 249 -13.09 -38.71 18.39
N VAL A 250 -13.55 -38.75 17.15
CA VAL A 250 -14.97 -38.84 16.81
C VAL A 250 -15.18 -40.12 16.02
N ASN A 251 -16.09 -40.99 16.50
CA ASN A 251 -16.33 -42.31 15.93
C ASN A 251 -15.05 -43.15 15.71
N GLY A 252 -14.09 -43.02 16.62
CA GLY A 252 -12.80 -43.74 16.56
C GLY A 252 -11.75 -43.10 15.64
N GLN A 253 -12.13 -42.15 14.78
CA GLN A 253 -11.20 -41.44 13.91
C GLN A 253 -10.58 -40.24 14.63
N ARG A 254 -9.26 -40.09 14.51
CA ARG A 254 -8.52 -38.93 15.02
C ARG A 254 -8.62 -37.81 13.99
N ARG A 255 -9.24 -36.69 14.36
CA ARG A 255 -9.38 -35.51 13.50
C ARG A 255 -9.03 -34.23 14.25
N PRO A 256 -8.57 -33.16 13.58
CA PRO A 256 -8.36 -31.86 14.21
C PRO A 256 -9.66 -31.33 14.84
N ASN A 257 -9.57 -30.60 15.94
CA ASN A 257 -10.73 -30.09 16.69
C ASN A 257 -11.03 -28.58 16.46
N GLY A 258 -10.39 -27.96 15.47
CA GLY A 258 -10.53 -26.52 15.20
C GLY A 258 -9.52 -25.61 15.92
N THR A 259 -8.71 -26.14 16.83
CA THR A 259 -7.67 -25.37 17.56
C THR A 259 -6.37 -25.23 16.76
N GLY A 260 -5.68 -24.09 16.88
CA GLY A 260 -4.38 -23.82 16.25
C GLY A 260 -4.46 -22.87 15.05
N LEU A 261 -3.34 -22.70 14.34
CA LEU A 261 -3.17 -21.74 13.23
C LEU A 261 -3.44 -20.28 13.67
N GLY A 262 -3.04 -19.93 14.89
CA GLY A 262 -3.31 -18.64 15.52
C GLY A 262 -3.03 -18.64 17.03
N ILE A 263 -3.51 -17.58 17.70
CA ILE A 263 -3.47 -17.42 19.15
C ILE A 263 -4.92 -17.28 19.65
N ALA A 264 -5.51 -18.38 20.13
CA ALA A 264 -6.92 -18.46 20.50
C ALA A 264 -7.27 -17.50 21.65
N SER A 265 -6.35 -17.25 22.59
CA SER A 265 -6.57 -16.29 23.68
C SER A 265 -6.78 -14.85 23.20
N TYR A 266 -6.26 -14.53 22.00
CA TYR A 266 -6.43 -13.25 21.31
C TYR A 266 -7.52 -13.29 20.24
N GLU A 267 -8.17 -14.45 20.02
CA GLU A 267 -9.11 -14.67 18.92
C GLU A 267 -8.49 -14.20 17.59
N ALA A 268 -7.22 -14.60 17.39
CA ALA A 268 -6.41 -14.20 16.26
C ALA A 268 -6.00 -15.43 15.46
N TYR A 269 -6.36 -15.48 14.19
CA TYR A 269 -6.15 -16.64 13.31
C TYR A 269 -5.66 -16.20 11.95
N ARG A 270 -4.83 -17.03 11.30
CA ARG A 270 -4.27 -16.75 9.97
C ARG A 270 -4.82 -17.65 8.86
N SER A 271 -5.85 -18.44 9.18
CA SER A 271 -6.43 -19.39 8.25
C SER A 271 -7.75 -20.00 8.76
N MET A 272 -8.47 -20.66 7.85
CA MET A 272 -9.59 -21.57 8.16
C MET A 272 -9.23 -22.52 9.31
N ALA A 273 -10.22 -22.84 10.14
CA ALA A 273 -10.03 -23.76 11.26
C ALA A 273 -9.58 -25.15 10.77
N PRO A 274 -8.55 -25.76 11.38
CA PRO A 274 -8.12 -27.10 11.02
C PRO A 274 -9.22 -28.12 11.33
N GLY A 275 -9.54 -28.99 10.37
CA GLY A 275 -10.61 -29.98 10.47
C GLY A 275 -11.90 -29.58 9.73
N ALA A 276 -12.03 -28.33 9.29
CA ALA A 276 -13.18 -27.86 8.52
C ALA A 276 -13.38 -28.62 7.19
N GLU A 277 -12.33 -29.23 6.64
CA GLU A 277 -12.40 -30.12 5.47
C GLU A 277 -13.16 -31.43 5.71
N THR A 278 -13.46 -31.77 6.96
CA THR A 278 -14.30 -32.93 7.27
C THR A 278 -15.79 -32.67 7.04
N ILE A 279 -16.17 -31.41 6.81
CA ILE A 279 -17.55 -30.96 6.60
C ILE A 279 -17.90 -31.10 5.11
N LYS A 280 -18.39 -32.28 4.75
CA LYS A 280 -18.75 -32.64 3.37
C LYS A 280 -20.01 -33.48 3.29
N GLY A 281 -20.76 -33.31 2.21
CA GLY A 281 -21.99 -34.09 1.93
C GLY A 281 -23.20 -33.67 2.76
N ILE A 282 -23.17 -32.49 3.38
CA ILE A 282 -24.28 -31.94 4.18
C ILE A 282 -25.22 -31.10 3.32
N ILE A 283 -26.52 -31.08 3.68
CA ILE A 283 -27.52 -30.27 2.97
C ILE A 283 -27.73 -28.95 3.73
N VAL A 284 -27.43 -27.84 3.08
CA VAL A 284 -27.60 -26.47 3.60
C VAL A 284 -28.32 -25.60 2.58
N LYS A 285 -28.79 -24.43 3.02
CA LYS A 285 -29.23 -23.39 2.10
C LYS A 285 -28.02 -22.72 1.45
N ASP A 286 -28.16 -22.29 0.21
CA ASP A 286 -27.25 -21.36 -0.45
C ASP A 286 -27.37 -19.94 0.12
N HIS A 287 -26.54 -19.02 -0.37
CA HIS A 287 -26.45 -17.64 0.11
C HIS A 287 -27.78 -16.86 0.04
N ASP A 288 -28.67 -17.17 -0.91
CA ASP A 288 -29.97 -16.50 -1.04
C ASP A 288 -31.08 -17.12 -0.15
N GLY A 289 -30.76 -18.22 0.55
CA GLY A 289 -31.66 -18.94 1.44
C GLY A 289 -32.74 -19.75 0.73
N GLN A 290 -32.77 -19.78 -0.60
CA GLN A 290 -33.86 -20.36 -1.40
C GLN A 290 -33.58 -21.83 -1.73
N HIS A 291 -32.36 -22.17 -2.13
CA HIS A 291 -32.05 -23.48 -2.69
C HIS A 291 -31.28 -24.36 -1.72
N ASP A 292 -31.56 -25.66 -1.73
CA ASP A 292 -30.76 -26.63 -1.00
C ASP A 292 -29.54 -27.03 -1.85
N ILE A 293 -28.35 -26.97 -1.26
CA ILE A 293 -27.09 -27.40 -1.87
C ILE A 293 -26.44 -28.51 -1.04
N ILE A 294 -25.74 -29.42 -1.72
CA ILE A 294 -24.86 -30.39 -1.08
C ILE A 294 -23.49 -29.73 -0.94
N LEU A 295 -23.10 -29.43 0.30
CA LEU A 295 -21.91 -28.66 0.58
C LEU A 295 -20.71 -29.55 0.91
N ASP A 296 -19.58 -29.19 0.29
CA ASP A 296 -18.23 -29.51 0.73
C ASP A 296 -17.54 -28.19 1.08
N TYR A 297 -17.42 -27.91 2.37
CA TYR A 297 -17.10 -26.56 2.85
C TYR A 297 -15.70 -26.13 2.43
N ALA A 298 -14.69 -26.97 2.67
CA ALA A 298 -13.32 -26.64 2.30
C ALA A 298 -13.16 -26.59 0.77
N LYS A 299 -13.82 -27.48 0.01
CA LYS A 299 -13.76 -27.42 -1.46
C LYS A 299 -14.27 -26.08 -1.99
N SER A 300 -15.39 -25.59 -1.47
CA SER A 300 -16.03 -24.34 -1.91
C SER A 300 -15.35 -23.09 -1.38
N TYR A 301 -14.79 -23.13 -0.16
CA TYR A 301 -14.38 -21.91 0.55
C TYR A 301 -12.93 -21.92 1.07
N GLY A 302 -12.19 -23.01 0.90
CA GLY A 302 -10.80 -23.15 1.37
C GLY A 302 -9.85 -22.09 0.81
N SER A 303 -10.08 -21.61 -0.42
CA SER A 303 -9.31 -20.53 -1.05
C SER A 303 -9.48 -19.17 -0.39
N PHE A 304 -10.53 -18.97 0.41
CA PHE A 304 -10.91 -17.69 0.99
C PHE A 304 -10.43 -17.50 2.43
N SER A 305 -9.39 -18.22 2.82
CA SER A 305 -8.76 -17.99 4.12
C SER A 305 -8.14 -16.59 4.18
N SER A 306 -8.31 -15.92 5.32
CA SER A 306 -7.72 -14.61 5.62
C SER A 306 -7.15 -14.57 7.05
N GLY A 307 -6.44 -13.50 7.39
CA GLY A 307 -6.07 -13.16 8.76
C GLY A 307 -7.26 -12.52 9.48
N GLU A 308 -7.46 -12.89 10.73
CA GLU A 308 -8.49 -12.38 11.65
C GLU A 308 -7.81 -12.04 12.97
N MET A 309 -8.09 -10.85 13.50
CA MET A 309 -7.56 -10.37 14.78
C MET A 309 -8.66 -9.58 15.51
N LYS A 310 -9.21 -10.15 16.57
CA LYS A 310 -10.24 -9.48 17.37
C LYS A 310 -9.64 -8.64 18.50
N LYS A 311 -8.67 -9.20 19.24
CA LYS A 311 -8.01 -8.50 20.35
C LYS A 311 -6.71 -7.81 19.93
N PRO A 312 -6.22 -6.84 20.72
CA PRO A 312 -4.98 -6.13 20.44
C PRO A 312 -3.77 -7.07 20.27
N ILE A 313 -3.22 -7.13 19.06
CA ILE A 313 -2.11 -8.03 18.69
C ILE A 313 -1.39 -7.52 17.44
N VAL A 314 -0.13 -7.89 17.28
CA VAL A 314 0.68 -7.62 16.08
C VAL A 314 0.99 -8.94 15.37
N MET A 315 0.78 -8.96 14.06
CA MET A 315 1.16 -10.04 13.15
C MET A 315 2.21 -9.51 12.17
N ARG A 316 3.40 -10.12 12.11
CA ARG A 316 4.50 -9.64 11.25
C ARG A 316 5.33 -10.74 10.60
N GLN A 317 5.99 -10.39 9.50
CA GLN A 317 7.09 -11.13 8.89
C GLN A 317 8.25 -10.19 8.62
N GLN A 318 9.46 -10.75 8.57
CA GLN A 318 10.69 -10.01 8.30
C GLN A 318 11.56 -10.78 7.34
N ILE A 319 12.22 -10.05 6.44
CA ILE A 319 13.27 -10.59 5.57
C ILE A 319 14.48 -9.67 5.56
N SER A 320 15.67 -10.26 5.53
CA SER A 320 16.97 -9.58 5.47
C SER A 320 17.77 -10.06 4.25
N GLY A 321 18.82 -9.34 3.90
CA GLY A 321 19.65 -9.67 2.73
C GLY A 321 18.98 -9.32 1.41
N ILE A 322 18.09 -8.32 1.41
CA ILE A 322 17.40 -7.81 0.23
C ILE A 322 18.02 -6.49 -0.23
N ARG A 323 17.73 -6.08 -1.46
CA ARG A 323 18.28 -4.84 -2.02
C ARG A 323 17.70 -3.60 -1.31
N PRO A 324 18.51 -2.61 -0.90
CA PRO A 324 18.01 -1.32 -0.43
C PRO A 324 17.19 -0.61 -1.51
N GLY A 325 16.26 0.26 -1.10
CA GLY A 325 15.40 1.03 -2.00
C GLY A 325 13.94 1.05 -1.55
N THR A 326 13.07 1.57 -2.40
CA THR A 326 11.63 1.67 -2.15
C THR A 326 10.93 0.33 -2.37
N TYR A 327 10.11 -0.07 -1.41
CA TYR A 327 9.20 -1.20 -1.49
C TYR A 327 7.75 -0.72 -1.38
N THR A 328 6.89 -1.22 -2.26
CA THR A 328 5.44 -1.02 -2.21
C THR A 328 4.79 -2.27 -1.64
N ILE A 329 4.03 -2.10 -0.56
CA ILE A 329 3.26 -3.14 0.11
C ILE A 329 1.78 -2.85 -0.15
N THR A 330 1.04 -3.85 -0.62
CA THR A 330 -0.42 -3.78 -0.67
C THR A 330 -1.05 -4.92 0.11
N ALA A 331 -2.24 -4.69 0.65
CA ALA A 331 -3.04 -5.69 1.33
C ALA A 331 -4.52 -5.38 1.12
N GLN A 332 -5.37 -6.39 1.04
CA GLN A 332 -6.82 -6.19 1.17
C GLN A 332 -7.17 -6.31 2.65
N ALA A 333 -7.77 -5.27 3.23
CA ALA A 333 -8.12 -5.32 4.65
C ALA A 333 -9.28 -4.39 5.00
N PHE A 334 -9.99 -4.75 6.07
CA PHE A 334 -11.03 -3.92 6.67
C PHE A 334 -11.19 -4.26 8.16
N VAL A 335 -11.83 -3.34 8.88
CA VAL A 335 -12.33 -3.58 10.24
C VAL A 335 -13.84 -3.76 10.20
N SER A 336 -14.32 -4.86 10.76
CA SER A 336 -15.75 -5.18 10.92
C SER A 336 -16.24 -4.79 12.31
N ASP A 337 -17.51 -4.42 12.41
CA ASP A 337 -18.25 -4.14 13.64
C ASP A 337 -19.35 -5.19 13.91
N ASP A 338 -19.07 -6.47 13.71
CA ASP A 338 -20.10 -7.54 13.83
C ASP A 338 -20.75 -7.61 15.23
N ASP A 339 -20.03 -7.17 16.26
CA ASP A 339 -20.50 -7.17 17.65
C ASP A 339 -21.14 -5.83 18.09
N ASN A 340 -21.28 -4.85 17.18
CA ASN A 340 -21.73 -3.47 17.47
C ASN A 340 -20.94 -2.82 18.61
N GLU A 341 -19.61 -2.99 18.58
CA GLU A 341 -18.66 -2.48 19.56
C GLU A 341 -18.12 -1.09 19.18
N ILE A 342 -18.19 -0.72 17.90
CA ILE A 342 -17.69 0.56 17.38
C ILE A 342 -18.82 1.59 17.44
N ASP A 343 -18.70 2.56 18.35
CA ASP A 343 -19.62 3.70 18.37
C ASP A 343 -19.32 4.68 17.22
N ASN A 344 -20.28 5.56 16.92
CA ASN A 344 -20.17 6.57 15.86
C ASN A 344 -19.09 7.66 16.11
N THR A 345 -18.37 7.60 17.22
CA THR A 345 -17.35 8.57 17.63
C THR A 345 -15.94 7.97 17.77
N ASN A 346 -15.79 6.65 17.86
CA ASN A 346 -14.53 5.95 18.10
C ASN A 346 -14.22 4.91 17.00
N ASN A 347 -14.10 5.38 15.76
CA ASN A 347 -13.80 4.54 14.59
C ASN A 347 -12.38 4.75 14.03
N SER A 348 -11.51 5.45 14.75
CA SER A 348 -10.14 5.73 14.33
C SER A 348 -9.12 4.90 15.10
N ASN A 349 -7.97 4.63 14.48
CA ASN A 349 -6.83 3.95 15.06
C ASN A 349 -7.12 2.53 15.59
N ILE A 350 -8.09 1.81 15.00
CA ILE A 350 -8.42 0.45 15.43
C ILE A 350 -7.40 -0.55 14.90
N ALA A 351 -6.97 -0.42 13.65
CA ALA A 351 -6.06 -1.34 13.00
C ALA A 351 -5.20 -0.66 11.94
N PHE A 352 -4.01 -1.22 11.70
CA PHE A 352 -3.02 -0.65 10.78
C PHE A 352 -2.32 -1.74 9.98
N LEU A 353 -2.08 -1.46 8.69
CA LEU A 353 -1.02 -2.09 7.92
C LEU A 353 0.27 -1.30 8.20
N PHE A 354 1.38 -1.99 8.44
CA PHE A 354 2.66 -1.33 8.67
C PHE A 354 3.80 -2.01 7.92
N ALA A 355 4.85 -1.23 7.69
CA ALA A 355 6.11 -1.72 7.17
C ALA A 355 7.26 -0.91 7.78
N ALA A 356 8.41 -1.56 7.96
CA ALA A 356 9.61 -0.92 8.49
C ALA A 356 10.86 -1.37 7.71
N GLY A 357 11.69 -0.39 7.34
CA GLY A 357 13.01 -0.61 6.75
C GLY A 357 14.11 -0.83 7.80
N THR A 358 15.32 -1.10 7.32
CA THR A 358 16.50 -1.47 8.13
C THR A 358 16.78 -0.53 9.30
N SER A 359 16.66 0.79 9.09
CA SER A 359 16.98 1.83 10.07
C SER A 359 15.81 2.21 10.98
N GLY A 360 14.73 1.43 10.96
CA GLY A 360 13.50 1.76 11.72
C GLY A 360 12.60 2.79 11.03
N VAL A 361 12.91 3.18 9.79
CA VAL A 361 12.01 3.94 8.91
C VAL A 361 10.71 3.17 8.82
N SER A 362 9.69 3.65 9.53
CA SER A 362 8.43 2.95 9.73
C SER A 362 7.30 3.73 9.09
N GLN A 363 6.45 3.01 8.38
CA GLN A 363 5.34 3.53 7.62
C GLN A 363 4.08 2.80 8.09
N GLY A 364 2.99 3.54 8.23
CA GLY A 364 1.69 2.99 8.64
C GLY A 364 0.58 3.45 7.71
N ALA A 365 -0.42 2.60 7.54
CA ALA A 365 -1.68 2.95 6.90
C ALA A 365 -2.83 2.40 7.75
N GLU A 366 -3.75 3.28 8.11
CA GLU A 366 -4.94 2.90 8.87
C GLU A 366 -5.85 1.99 8.04
N ILE A 367 -6.37 0.94 8.66
CA ILE A 367 -7.30 0.00 8.05
C ILE A 367 -8.71 0.48 8.36
N ARG A 368 -9.46 0.79 7.30
CA ARG A 368 -10.77 1.44 7.40
C ARG A 368 -11.83 0.49 7.98
N VAL A 369 -12.68 1.05 8.85
CA VAL A 369 -13.94 0.42 9.28
C VAL A 369 -14.93 0.37 8.12
N LEU A 370 -15.70 -0.71 7.99
CA LEU A 370 -16.77 -0.79 6.99
C LEU A 370 -17.80 0.34 7.20
N THR A 371 -18.36 0.86 6.11
CA THR A 371 -19.55 1.74 6.23
C THR A 371 -20.77 0.90 6.59
N ASP A 372 -21.85 1.51 7.09
CA ASP A 372 -23.08 0.79 7.46
C ASP A 372 -23.60 -0.15 6.37
N GLY A 373 -23.58 0.29 5.10
CA GLY A 373 -24.01 -0.51 3.96
C GLY A 373 -23.06 -1.68 3.67
N GLU A 374 -21.76 -1.46 3.82
CA GLU A 374 -20.75 -2.51 3.64
C GLU A 374 -20.79 -3.53 4.78
N GLN A 375 -20.95 -3.06 6.02
CA GLN A 375 -21.11 -3.87 7.22
C GLN A 375 -22.37 -4.74 7.09
N THR A 376 -23.50 -4.15 6.70
CA THR A 376 -24.74 -4.91 6.47
C THR A 376 -24.55 -6.01 5.43
N ASN A 377 -23.87 -5.70 4.32
CA ASN A 377 -23.58 -6.69 3.27
C ASN A 377 -22.68 -7.82 3.81
N PHE A 378 -21.56 -7.47 4.45
CA PHE A 378 -20.62 -8.43 5.01
C PHE A 378 -21.30 -9.33 6.06
N THR A 379 -21.95 -8.74 7.06
CA THR A 379 -22.59 -9.49 8.14
C THR A 379 -23.71 -10.40 7.62
N THR A 380 -24.59 -9.88 6.76
CA THR A 380 -25.78 -10.63 6.30
C THR A 380 -25.42 -11.71 5.28
N ASN A 381 -24.65 -11.36 4.25
CA ASN A 381 -24.47 -12.22 3.08
C ASN A 381 -23.25 -13.13 3.18
N PHE A 382 -22.30 -12.85 4.07
CA PHE A 382 -21.07 -13.64 4.19
C PHE A 382 -20.92 -14.20 5.59
N TYR A 383 -20.80 -13.34 6.60
CA TYR A 383 -20.52 -13.77 7.98
C TYR A 383 -21.60 -14.71 8.52
N ASN A 384 -22.87 -14.29 8.48
CA ASN A 384 -24.00 -15.09 8.96
C ASN A 384 -24.19 -16.37 8.14
N TYR A 385 -24.04 -16.31 6.82
CA TYR A 385 -24.10 -17.51 5.99
C TYR A 385 -23.09 -18.57 6.44
N HIS A 386 -21.81 -18.20 6.55
CA HIS A 386 -20.77 -19.13 7.01
C HIS A 386 -21.02 -19.62 8.44
N LYS A 387 -21.48 -18.74 9.32
CA LYS A 387 -21.83 -19.07 10.70
C LYS A 387 -22.96 -20.09 10.75
N ASP A 388 -24.03 -19.89 10.00
CA ASP A 388 -25.22 -20.75 10.00
C ASP A 388 -24.92 -22.13 9.39
N VAL A 389 -24.16 -22.16 8.30
CA VAL A 389 -23.70 -23.40 7.66
C VAL A 389 -22.86 -24.25 8.61
N LEU A 390 -21.91 -23.62 9.31
CA LEU A 390 -21.01 -24.33 10.22
C LEU A 390 -21.68 -24.66 11.54
N THR A 391 -22.53 -23.79 12.10
CA THR A 391 -23.25 -24.10 13.35
C THR A 391 -24.26 -25.24 13.20
N LYS A 392 -24.86 -25.41 12.01
CA LYS A 392 -25.70 -26.58 11.71
C LYS A 392 -24.91 -27.90 11.69
N SER A 393 -23.60 -27.83 11.44
CA SER A 393 -22.78 -28.99 11.11
C SER A 393 -21.79 -29.32 12.22
N ASP A 394 -20.88 -28.38 12.50
CA ASP A 394 -19.85 -28.48 13.52
C ASP A 394 -19.35 -27.06 13.88
N PRO A 395 -19.98 -26.38 14.87
CA PRO A 395 -19.77 -24.95 15.17
C PRO A 395 -18.34 -24.60 15.57
N GLN A 396 -17.56 -25.57 16.05
CA GLN A 396 -16.20 -25.35 16.53
C GLN A 396 -15.23 -24.89 15.44
N TYR A 397 -15.59 -25.08 14.16
CA TYR A 397 -14.76 -24.67 13.02
C TYR A 397 -15.10 -23.28 12.46
N PHE A 398 -16.11 -22.59 13.00
CA PHE A 398 -16.45 -21.25 12.53
C PHE A 398 -15.38 -20.23 12.94
N ARG A 399 -14.88 -19.51 11.95
CA ARG A 399 -14.03 -18.32 12.06
C ARG A 399 -14.52 -17.30 11.05
N GLY A 400 -14.53 -16.01 11.41
CA GLY A 400 -14.96 -14.96 10.51
C GLY A 400 -14.05 -14.80 9.29
N ASN A 401 -12.80 -15.29 9.38
CA ASN A 401 -11.81 -15.13 8.34
C ASN A 401 -12.16 -15.74 6.97
N VAL A 402 -12.92 -16.83 6.90
CA VAL A 402 -13.32 -17.42 5.61
C VAL A 402 -14.35 -16.51 4.92
N ALA A 403 -15.33 -16.04 5.69
CA ALA A 403 -16.33 -15.07 5.22
C ALA A 403 -15.67 -13.77 4.74
N ALA A 404 -14.70 -13.27 5.51
CA ALA A 404 -13.98 -12.05 5.15
C ALA A 404 -13.13 -12.22 3.88
N GLY A 405 -12.45 -13.37 3.72
CA GLY A 405 -11.71 -13.62 2.50
C GLY A 405 -12.60 -13.81 1.28
N GLU A 406 -13.80 -14.37 1.42
CA GLU A 406 -14.77 -14.49 0.33
C GLU A 406 -15.31 -13.11 -0.06
N TYR A 407 -15.68 -12.29 0.94
CA TYR A 407 -16.10 -10.90 0.74
C TYR A 407 -15.04 -10.10 -0.03
N LEU A 408 -13.76 -10.23 0.34
CA LEU A 408 -12.65 -9.57 -0.34
C LEU A 408 -12.44 -10.09 -1.76
N ALA A 409 -12.40 -11.42 -1.95
CA ALA A 409 -12.12 -12.06 -3.23
C ALA A 409 -13.25 -11.89 -4.26
N THR A 410 -14.48 -11.65 -3.80
CA THR A 410 -15.64 -11.44 -4.68
C THR A 410 -15.97 -9.96 -4.91
N GLY A 411 -15.34 -9.04 -4.17
CA GLY A 411 -15.74 -7.63 -4.20
C GLY A 411 -17.09 -7.38 -3.53
N GLY A 412 -17.50 -8.24 -2.59
CA GLY A 412 -18.77 -8.16 -1.88
C GLY A 412 -19.98 -8.72 -2.61
N ASP A 413 -19.77 -9.56 -3.64
CA ASP A 413 -20.81 -10.23 -4.42
C ASP A 413 -20.62 -11.76 -4.38
N TYR A 414 -21.32 -12.44 -3.47
CA TYR A 414 -21.22 -13.89 -3.26
C TYR A 414 -21.57 -14.72 -4.51
N THR A 415 -22.22 -14.14 -5.53
CA THR A 415 -22.52 -14.87 -6.77
C THR A 415 -21.26 -15.19 -7.57
N LEU A 416 -20.15 -14.48 -7.27
CA LEU A 416 -18.86 -14.64 -7.93
C LEU A 416 -17.94 -15.67 -7.26
N SER A 417 -18.33 -16.26 -6.13
CA SER A 417 -17.44 -17.10 -5.30
C SER A 417 -16.81 -18.25 -6.09
N SER A 418 -17.59 -18.97 -6.90
CA SER A 418 -17.06 -20.08 -7.71
C SER A 418 -15.93 -19.67 -8.68
N GLY A 419 -16.02 -18.46 -9.25
CA GLY A 419 -14.98 -17.89 -10.10
C GLY A 419 -13.81 -17.31 -9.32
N ALA A 420 -14.08 -16.69 -8.17
CA ALA A 420 -13.10 -16.06 -7.29
C ALA A 420 -12.11 -17.06 -6.66
N ILE A 421 -12.44 -18.37 -6.62
CA ILE A 421 -11.49 -19.44 -6.25
C ILE A 421 -10.22 -19.38 -7.11
N TYR A 422 -10.36 -19.06 -8.40
CA TYR A 422 -9.27 -19.07 -9.38
C TYR A 422 -8.89 -17.66 -9.85
N ASN A 423 -9.84 -16.74 -9.87
CA ASN A 423 -9.67 -15.36 -10.35
C ASN A 423 -10.21 -14.36 -9.31
N PRO A 424 -9.58 -14.25 -8.13
CA PRO A 424 -10.07 -13.38 -7.07
C PRO A 424 -9.90 -11.89 -7.43
N ASN A 425 -10.81 -11.05 -6.93
CA ASN A 425 -10.64 -9.62 -6.90
C ASN A 425 -9.52 -9.26 -5.92
N THR A 426 -8.50 -8.55 -6.41
CA THR A 426 -7.33 -8.13 -5.63
C THR A 426 -7.29 -6.62 -5.35
N ALA A 427 -8.28 -5.86 -5.82
CA ALA A 427 -8.36 -4.40 -5.73
C ALA A 427 -9.38 -3.91 -4.69
N PHE A 428 -10.36 -4.75 -4.36
CA PHE A 428 -11.41 -4.39 -3.41
C PHE A 428 -10.84 -4.26 -2.00
N LYS A 429 -11.04 -3.10 -1.37
CA LYS A 429 -10.50 -2.76 -0.04
C LYS A 429 -8.97 -2.85 0.04
N THR A 430 -8.28 -2.63 -1.08
CA THR A 430 -6.81 -2.60 -1.09
C THR A 430 -6.30 -1.35 -0.39
N ILE A 431 -5.32 -1.54 0.47
CA ILE A 431 -4.55 -0.51 1.17
C ILE A 431 -3.13 -0.58 0.63
N THR A 432 -2.55 0.58 0.35
CA THR A 432 -1.18 0.69 -0.15
C THR A 432 -0.31 1.40 0.86
N LEU A 433 0.87 0.85 1.09
CA LEU A 433 1.91 1.40 1.93
C LEU A 433 3.23 1.36 1.15
N ASN A 434 4.08 2.35 1.33
CA ASN A 434 5.42 2.36 0.75
C ASN A 434 6.42 2.60 1.85
N VAL A 435 7.57 1.94 1.78
CA VAL A 435 8.66 2.10 2.74
C VAL A 435 10.00 2.04 2.04
N THR A 436 10.93 2.89 2.48
CA THR A 436 12.31 2.83 2.04
C THR A 436 13.14 1.94 2.96
N VAL A 437 13.78 0.92 2.37
CA VAL A 437 14.73 0.04 3.03
C VAL A 437 16.14 0.61 2.82
N THR A 438 16.82 0.97 3.91
CA THR A 438 18.19 1.50 3.85
C THR A 438 19.23 0.37 3.90
N ASP A 439 20.45 0.65 3.47
CA ASP A 439 21.59 -0.28 3.60
C ASP A 439 21.96 -0.49 5.08
N SER A 440 22.25 -1.73 5.44
CA SER A 440 22.76 -2.15 6.74
C SER A 440 24.29 -2.03 6.86
N GLY A 441 24.96 -1.68 5.76
CA GLY A 441 26.42 -1.49 5.65
C GLY A 441 27.12 -2.57 4.83
N ASP A 442 26.38 -3.57 4.34
CA ASP A 442 26.87 -4.69 3.52
C ASP A 442 26.30 -4.70 2.10
N GLY A 443 25.60 -3.62 1.70
CA GLY A 443 24.89 -3.52 0.42
C GLY A 443 23.49 -4.14 0.45
N THR A 444 23.02 -4.59 1.62
CA THR A 444 21.70 -5.20 1.80
C THR A 444 20.92 -4.55 2.95
N GLY A 445 19.60 -4.75 2.96
CA GLY A 445 18.71 -4.24 4.00
C GLY A 445 17.77 -5.31 4.56
N THR A 446 16.91 -4.85 5.46
CA THR A 446 15.85 -5.63 6.10
C THR A 446 14.52 -4.93 5.92
N LEU A 447 13.50 -5.71 5.54
CA LEU A 447 12.11 -5.27 5.45
C LEU A 447 11.27 -6.09 6.43
N THR A 448 10.55 -5.38 7.30
CA THR A 448 9.49 -5.93 8.13
C THR A 448 8.15 -5.46 7.59
N ILE A 449 7.19 -6.36 7.48
CA ILE A 449 5.80 -6.04 7.10
C ILE A 449 4.85 -6.70 8.10
N GLY A 450 3.69 -6.11 8.31
CA GLY A 450 2.70 -6.70 9.17
C GLY A 450 1.42 -5.90 9.30
N ALA A 451 0.52 -6.41 10.13
CA ALA A 451 -0.67 -5.71 10.53
C ALA A 451 -0.82 -5.75 12.05
N THR A 452 -1.45 -4.71 12.59
CA THR A 452 -1.67 -4.53 14.02
C THR A 452 -3.15 -4.26 14.26
N LYS A 453 -3.77 -5.05 15.13
CA LYS A 453 -5.05 -4.69 15.78
C LYS A 453 -4.68 -3.95 17.06
N TYR A 454 -5.02 -2.66 17.15
CA TYR A 454 -4.55 -1.79 18.23
C TYR A 454 -5.56 -1.63 19.37
N GLN A 455 -6.85 -1.52 19.03
CA GLN A 455 -7.93 -1.38 20.02
C GLN A 455 -8.66 -2.71 20.26
N GLU A 456 -9.48 -2.77 21.31
CA GLU A 456 -10.32 -3.94 21.60
C GLU A 456 -11.51 -4.02 20.64
N GLN A 457 -12.12 -2.88 20.28
CA GLN A 457 -13.33 -2.85 19.46
C GLN A 457 -13.10 -3.35 18.03
N GLY A 458 -14.09 -4.07 17.50
CA GLY A 458 -14.14 -4.50 16.11
C GLY A 458 -13.16 -5.63 15.80
N THR A 459 -13.27 -6.18 14.59
CA THR A 459 -12.42 -7.29 14.14
C THR A 459 -11.66 -6.90 12.88
N LEU A 460 -10.33 -7.02 12.91
CA LEU A 460 -9.48 -6.80 11.75
C LEU A 460 -9.46 -8.07 10.89
N TYR A 461 -9.81 -7.92 9.61
CA TYR A 461 -9.58 -8.93 8.59
C TYR A 461 -8.57 -8.45 7.54
N ILE A 462 -7.64 -9.32 7.14
CA ILE A 462 -6.58 -9.00 6.19
C ILE A 462 -6.25 -10.18 5.27
N ALA A 463 -6.10 -9.91 3.98
CA ALA A 463 -5.76 -10.90 2.97
C ALA A 463 -4.83 -10.32 1.88
N ASN A 464 -4.30 -11.22 1.06
CA ASN A 464 -3.61 -10.90 -0.19
C ASN A 464 -2.50 -9.83 -0.07
N ILE A 465 -1.53 -10.07 0.81
CA ILE A 465 -0.39 -9.18 0.97
C ILE A 465 0.59 -9.35 -0.20
N ASP A 466 0.89 -8.25 -0.87
CA ASP A 466 1.78 -8.12 -2.02
C ASP A 466 2.89 -7.14 -1.72
N VAL A 467 4.11 -7.47 -2.15
CA VAL A 467 5.31 -6.68 -1.94
C VAL A 467 6.03 -6.57 -3.25
N LYS A 468 6.27 -5.34 -3.70
CA LYS A 468 7.04 -5.04 -4.90
C LYS A 468 8.25 -4.20 -4.55
N TYR A 469 9.38 -4.51 -5.17
CA TYR A 469 10.56 -3.65 -5.13
C TYR A 469 10.49 -2.67 -6.30
N SER A 470 10.71 -1.39 -6.04
CA SER A 470 10.59 -0.34 -7.05
C SER A 470 11.93 0.23 -7.51
N GLY A 471 13.00 0.11 -6.73
CA GLY A 471 14.31 0.67 -7.08
C GLY A 471 14.88 1.60 -6.01
N THR A 472 16.05 2.18 -6.30
CA THR A 472 16.77 3.10 -5.40
C THR A 472 16.72 4.55 -5.85
N TYR A 473 16.11 4.86 -7.01
CA TYR A 473 16.12 6.22 -7.51
C TYR A 473 15.04 7.06 -6.86
N GLU A 474 15.37 8.31 -6.67
CA GLU A 474 14.54 9.28 -5.98
C GLU A 474 14.38 10.51 -6.88
N PHE A 475 13.56 11.45 -6.44
CA PHE A 475 13.44 12.76 -7.06
C PHE A 475 13.02 13.77 -6.00
N GLY A 476 12.98 15.05 -6.34
CA GLY A 476 12.65 16.04 -5.34
C GLY A 476 12.50 17.45 -5.87
N ILE A 477 12.32 18.36 -4.94
CA ILE A 477 12.30 19.79 -5.18
C ILE A 477 13.06 20.49 -4.05
N ASP A 478 14.00 21.36 -4.43
CA ASP A 478 14.61 22.29 -3.51
C ASP A 478 13.84 23.61 -3.51
N SER A 479 13.05 23.86 -2.45
CA SER A 479 12.30 25.12 -2.31
C SER A 479 13.19 26.36 -2.20
N TYR A 480 14.50 26.19 -1.97
CA TYR A 480 15.46 27.29 -1.85
C TYR A 480 16.33 27.46 -3.11
N SER A 481 16.18 26.60 -4.13
CA SER A 481 16.82 26.82 -5.42
C SER A 481 16.25 28.07 -6.10
N THR A 482 17.12 28.93 -6.64
CA THR A 482 16.69 30.09 -7.44
C THR A 482 16.53 29.76 -8.92
N ASP A 483 16.82 28.53 -9.33
CA ASP A 483 16.75 28.11 -10.73
C ASP A 483 15.31 27.75 -11.10
N ASN A 484 14.77 28.46 -12.08
CA ASN A 484 13.41 28.26 -12.58
C ASN A 484 13.36 27.47 -13.90
N THR A 485 14.50 26.95 -14.34
CA THR A 485 14.63 26.13 -15.55
C THR A 485 14.52 24.65 -15.22
N ALA A 486 14.32 23.82 -16.25
CA ALA A 486 14.13 22.39 -16.07
C ALA A 486 15.42 21.69 -15.61
N PHE A 487 15.25 20.70 -14.75
CA PHE A 487 16.30 19.78 -14.31
C PHE A 487 16.93 19.05 -15.51
N SER A 488 18.26 18.86 -15.47
CA SER A 488 19.01 18.10 -16.46
C SER A 488 20.31 17.56 -15.89
N GLU A 489 21.02 16.75 -16.67
CA GLU A 489 22.34 16.19 -16.30
C GLU A 489 23.39 17.25 -15.93
N THR A 490 23.24 18.47 -16.42
CA THR A 490 24.13 19.61 -16.14
C THR A 490 23.47 20.69 -15.29
N ASN A 491 22.19 20.51 -14.93
CA ASN A 491 21.44 21.42 -14.08
C ASN A 491 20.67 20.64 -13.01
N THR A 492 21.32 20.37 -11.88
CA THR A 492 20.75 19.62 -10.77
C THR A 492 19.87 20.45 -9.84
N ASP A 493 19.99 21.79 -9.93
CA ASP A 493 19.22 22.73 -9.11
C ASP A 493 17.91 23.15 -9.79
N GLY A 494 17.75 22.79 -11.07
CA GLY A 494 16.53 23.00 -11.83
C GLY A 494 15.35 22.15 -11.36
N ILE A 495 14.19 22.45 -11.93
CA ILE A 495 12.90 21.86 -11.54
C ILE A 495 12.74 20.51 -12.22
N ASP A 496 12.57 19.45 -11.45
CA ASP A 496 12.31 18.12 -12.00
C ASP A 496 10.90 18.06 -12.61
N GLU A 497 10.85 17.89 -13.94
CA GLU A 497 9.60 17.80 -14.72
C GLU A 497 9.30 16.39 -15.28
N TYR A 498 10.15 15.41 -14.99
CA TYR A 498 10.16 14.08 -15.61
C TYR A 498 8.96 13.19 -15.28
N GLN A 499 8.62 12.24 -16.13
CA GLN A 499 7.64 11.21 -15.77
C GLN A 499 8.29 10.09 -14.94
N TYR A 500 7.58 9.60 -13.91
CA TYR A 500 8.00 8.49 -13.05
C TYR A 500 6.86 7.49 -12.89
N GLY A 501 6.88 6.41 -13.67
CA GLY A 501 5.82 5.39 -13.63
C GLY A 501 5.87 4.42 -12.46
N TYR A 502 7.00 4.33 -11.77
CA TYR A 502 7.18 3.46 -10.61
C TYR A 502 7.37 4.28 -9.34
N ALA A 503 7.04 3.66 -8.20
CA ALA A 503 7.05 4.28 -6.90
C ALA A 503 8.48 4.68 -6.48
N ARG A 504 8.66 5.92 -6.04
CA ARG A 504 9.95 6.51 -5.63
C ARG A 504 9.78 7.35 -4.38
N GLN A 505 10.88 7.58 -3.66
CA GLN A 505 10.90 8.62 -2.65
C GLN A 505 10.94 10.01 -3.31
N PHE A 506 10.12 10.92 -2.81
CA PHE A 506 10.14 12.35 -3.15
C PHE A 506 10.72 13.15 -1.99
N ASN A 507 11.78 13.91 -2.26
CA ASN A 507 12.47 14.76 -1.31
C ASN A 507 11.97 16.20 -1.43
N LEU A 508 11.24 16.68 -0.41
CA LEU A 508 10.79 18.07 -0.30
C LEU A 508 11.71 18.83 0.64
N VAL A 509 12.60 19.68 0.10
CA VAL A 509 13.36 20.62 0.92
C VAL A 509 12.43 21.76 1.32
N ARG A 510 12.01 21.83 2.58
CA ARG A 510 11.13 22.90 3.06
C ARG A 510 11.14 23.00 4.58
N ASP A 511 11.32 24.21 5.11
CA ASP A 511 11.21 24.47 6.55
C ASP A 511 9.79 24.92 6.97
N PHE A 512 9.06 24.03 7.66
CA PHE A 512 7.77 24.34 8.31
C PHE A 512 7.92 24.76 9.78
N ASN A 513 9.14 25.05 10.23
CA ASN A 513 9.49 25.45 11.60
C ASN A 513 9.16 24.38 12.67
N ILE A 514 9.25 23.09 12.27
CA ILE A 514 9.23 21.93 13.16
C ILE A 514 10.58 21.23 13.02
N THR A 515 11.44 21.33 14.03
CA THR A 515 12.83 20.83 13.93
C THR A 515 13.12 19.60 14.78
N ALA A 516 12.22 19.24 15.70
CA ALA A 516 12.34 18.05 16.53
C ALA A 516 10.96 17.56 17.01
N ALA A 517 10.88 16.27 17.36
CA ALA A 517 9.72 15.72 18.06
C ALA A 517 9.46 16.48 19.37
N GLY A 518 8.18 16.69 19.71
CA GLY A 518 7.75 17.52 20.84
C GLY A 518 7.46 18.99 20.49
N GLN A 519 7.78 19.44 19.26
CA GLN A 519 7.45 20.81 18.80
C GLN A 519 6.08 20.93 18.13
N GLU A 520 5.27 19.88 18.12
CA GLU A 520 3.98 19.81 17.40
C GLU A 520 2.98 20.86 17.91
N ALA A 521 3.07 21.20 19.20
CA ALA A 521 2.28 22.27 19.80
C ALA A 521 2.51 23.66 19.14
N ASN A 522 3.66 23.85 18.48
CA ASN A 522 3.99 25.10 17.79
C ASN A 522 3.58 25.10 16.31
N ALA A 523 2.99 24.02 15.79
CA ALA A 523 2.58 23.93 14.40
C ALA A 523 1.72 25.13 13.98
N LYS A 524 2.04 25.72 12.83
CA LYS A 524 1.33 26.87 12.25
C LYS A 524 0.88 26.54 10.83
N TRP A 525 -0.12 27.28 10.34
CA TRP A 525 -0.52 27.22 8.94
C TRP A 525 0.57 27.85 8.06
N GLU A 526 1.04 27.12 7.06
CA GLU A 526 1.99 27.56 6.05
C GLU A 526 1.41 27.33 4.64
N ALA A 527 1.79 28.18 3.69
CA ALA A 527 1.45 27.99 2.28
C ALA A 527 2.10 26.70 1.73
N LEU A 528 1.35 25.97 0.90
CA LEU A 528 1.82 24.78 0.20
C LEU A 528 1.26 24.70 -1.23
N VAL A 529 2.14 24.53 -2.19
CA VAL A 529 1.85 24.04 -3.54
C VAL A 529 2.91 23.01 -3.91
N LEU A 530 2.50 21.84 -4.38
CA LEU A 530 3.43 20.74 -4.70
C LEU A 530 3.44 20.41 -6.20
N PRO A 531 4.56 19.91 -6.74
CA PRO A 531 4.66 19.41 -8.12
C PRO A 531 4.17 17.95 -8.26
N VAL A 532 3.48 17.43 -7.25
CA VAL A 532 3.08 16.02 -7.13
C VAL A 532 1.67 15.89 -6.55
N ASN A 533 1.05 14.74 -6.82
CA ASN A 533 -0.19 14.32 -6.15
C ASN A 533 0.17 13.47 -4.92
N LEU A 534 -0.52 13.66 -3.79
CA LEU A 534 -0.33 12.84 -2.57
C LEU A 534 -1.65 12.26 -2.08
N THR A 535 -1.61 11.02 -1.61
CA THR A 535 -2.72 10.38 -0.89
C THR A 535 -2.80 10.83 0.57
N ALA A 536 -3.93 10.62 1.23
CA ALA A 536 -4.10 10.95 2.64
C ALA A 536 -3.08 10.23 3.55
N THR A 537 -2.77 8.95 3.27
CA THR A 537 -1.70 8.21 3.95
C THR A 537 -0.34 8.87 3.76
N GLN A 538 0.00 9.26 2.53
CA GLN A 538 1.29 9.91 2.25
C GLN A 538 1.42 11.25 2.99
N VAL A 539 0.34 12.03 3.06
CA VAL A 539 0.31 13.29 3.81
C VAL A 539 0.52 13.05 5.31
N ARG A 540 -0.17 12.08 5.91
CA ARG A 540 -0.01 11.76 7.35
C ARG A 540 1.38 11.22 7.67
N ASN A 541 1.89 10.32 6.84
CA ASN A 541 3.21 9.72 7.08
C ASN A 541 4.34 10.74 6.95
N ALA A 542 4.26 11.66 5.98
CA ALA A 542 5.26 12.68 5.76
C ALA A 542 5.16 13.84 6.77
N PHE A 543 3.95 14.29 7.10
CA PHE A 543 3.75 15.55 7.83
C PHE A 543 3.19 15.38 9.24
N GLY A 544 2.89 14.14 9.65
CA GLY A 544 2.43 13.77 11.00
C GLY A 544 0.97 13.33 11.04
N ASN A 545 0.63 12.48 12.01
CA ASN A 545 -0.73 11.94 12.14
C ASN A 545 -1.78 13.03 12.40
N ASP A 546 -1.41 14.09 13.12
CA ASP A 546 -2.27 15.23 13.46
C ASP A 546 -2.14 16.40 12.45
N VAL A 547 -1.54 16.16 11.28
CA VAL A 547 -1.42 17.16 10.23
C VAL A 547 -2.81 17.67 9.84
N LYS A 548 -2.93 18.99 9.62
CA LYS A 548 -4.13 19.58 9.01
C LYS A 548 -3.81 20.11 7.62
N LEU A 549 -4.75 19.93 6.71
CA LEU A 549 -4.66 20.38 5.33
C LEU A 549 -5.95 21.10 4.97
N SER A 550 -5.84 22.25 4.31
CA SER A 550 -7.00 22.95 3.77
C SER A 550 -6.74 23.43 2.35
N LYS A 551 -7.74 23.30 1.49
CA LYS A 551 -7.68 23.64 0.07
C LYS A 551 -8.39 24.95 -0.22
N LEU A 552 -7.82 25.80 -1.06
CA LEU A 552 -8.48 27.01 -1.52
C LEU A 552 -9.73 26.67 -2.34
N VAL A 553 -10.84 27.31 -2.02
CA VAL A 553 -12.10 27.23 -2.78
C VAL A 553 -12.30 28.46 -3.66
N GLY A 554 -11.80 29.61 -3.21
CA GLY A 554 -11.90 30.89 -3.90
C GLY A 554 -12.40 31.99 -2.96
N LEU A 555 -13.09 32.97 -3.54
CA LEU A 555 -13.74 34.03 -2.78
C LEU A 555 -15.13 33.58 -2.28
N ALA A 556 -15.50 34.00 -1.08
CA ALA A 556 -16.80 33.76 -0.46
C ALA A 556 -17.35 35.05 0.17
N ASN A 557 -18.56 34.98 0.74
CA ASN A 557 -19.24 36.11 1.37
C ASN A 557 -19.31 37.33 0.45
N ASN A 558 -19.80 37.13 -0.79
CA ASN A 558 -19.85 38.15 -1.82
C ASN A 558 -18.48 38.79 -2.09
N GLY A 559 -17.40 38.00 -2.09
CA GLY A 559 -16.05 38.48 -2.37
C GLY A 559 -15.29 39.08 -1.21
N ASN A 560 -15.83 39.04 0.01
CA ASN A 560 -15.23 39.64 1.21
C ASN A 560 -14.48 38.63 2.09
N GLN A 561 -14.33 37.39 1.64
CA GLN A 561 -13.61 36.34 2.34
C GLN A 561 -12.80 35.51 1.36
N ILE A 562 -11.52 35.25 1.67
CA ILE A 562 -10.77 34.16 1.04
C ILE A 562 -11.05 32.90 1.85
N ARG A 563 -11.64 31.89 1.20
CA ARG A 563 -12.10 30.69 1.89
C ARG A 563 -11.27 29.46 1.53
N PHE A 564 -10.78 28.80 2.56
CA PHE A 564 -10.26 27.45 2.48
C PHE A 564 -11.25 26.48 3.12
N GLU A 565 -11.25 25.24 2.63
CA GLU A 565 -12.00 24.14 3.22
C GLU A 565 -11.04 23.07 3.72
N ALA A 566 -11.28 22.59 4.95
CA ALA A 566 -10.53 21.50 5.52
C ALA A 566 -10.66 20.26 4.65
N VAL A 567 -9.53 19.60 4.39
CA VAL A 567 -9.48 18.35 3.63
C VAL A 567 -9.55 17.20 4.61
N ASP A 568 -10.46 16.26 4.35
CA ASP A 568 -10.57 15.04 5.12
C ASP A 568 -9.37 14.13 4.84
N LEU A 569 -8.61 13.83 5.90
CA LEU A 569 -7.50 12.89 5.85
C LEU A 569 -7.85 11.54 6.50
N ALA A 570 -8.94 11.44 7.24
CA ALA A 570 -9.26 10.26 8.04
C ALA A 570 -10.05 9.21 7.25
N SER A 571 -11.08 9.62 6.51
CA SER A 571 -12.08 8.67 5.99
C SER A 571 -11.56 7.70 4.92
N ASN A 572 -10.64 8.17 4.04
CA ASN A 572 -10.10 7.36 2.96
C ASN A 572 -8.57 7.52 2.83
N PRO A 573 -7.78 6.60 3.41
CA PRO A 573 -6.30 6.66 3.38
C PRO A 573 -5.70 6.72 1.97
N ASN A 574 -6.36 6.13 0.97
CA ASN A 574 -5.86 6.08 -0.42
C ASN A 574 -6.36 7.25 -1.29
N GLU A 575 -7.20 8.13 -0.76
CA GLU A 575 -7.71 9.27 -1.54
C GLU A 575 -6.60 10.26 -1.84
N THR A 576 -6.51 10.70 -3.10
CA THR A 576 -5.63 11.79 -3.51
C THR A 576 -6.16 13.13 -3.00
N VAL A 577 -5.58 13.61 -1.91
CA VAL A 577 -5.99 14.82 -1.17
C VAL A 577 -5.18 16.06 -1.57
N ILE A 578 -3.92 15.88 -1.96
CA ILE A 578 -3.11 16.94 -2.58
C ILE A 578 -2.99 16.66 -4.06
N LYS A 579 -3.32 17.65 -4.88
CA LYS A 579 -3.15 17.62 -6.33
C LYS A 579 -2.04 18.58 -6.74
N ALA A 580 -1.20 18.17 -7.67
CA ALA A 580 -0.11 18.99 -8.18
C ALA A 580 -0.64 20.33 -8.70
N GLY A 581 0.00 21.42 -8.25
CA GLY A 581 -0.33 22.78 -8.66
C GLY A 581 -1.62 23.37 -8.06
N ASP A 582 -2.28 22.69 -7.12
CA ASP A 582 -3.40 23.28 -6.36
C ASP A 582 -2.90 24.10 -5.15
N CYS A 583 -3.71 25.07 -4.74
CA CYS A 583 -3.43 25.95 -3.61
C CYS A 583 -3.89 25.34 -2.28
N TYR A 584 -2.93 25.08 -1.38
CA TYR A 584 -3.20 24.57 -0.05
C TYR A 584 -2.56 25.41 1.05
N VAL A 585 -3.12 25.33 2.25
CA VAL A 585 -2.39 25.59 3.49
C VAL A 585 -2.25 24.28 4.26
N ILE A 586 -1.11 24.11 4.92
CA ILE A 586 -0.79 22.92 5.71
C ILE A 586 -0.32 23.31 7.11
N LYS A 587 -0.66 22.48 8.09
CA LYS A 587 -0.19 22.58 9.47
C LYS A 587 0.54 21.29 9.82
N VAL A 588 1.86 21.30 9.62
CA VAL A 588 2.75 20.14 9.80
C VAL A 588 3.02 19.89 11.28
N THR A 589 2.98 18.62 11.69
CA THR A 589 3.17 18.16 13.07
C THR A 589 4.29 17.13 13.21
N LYS A 590 5.01 16.78 12.14
CA LYS A 590 6.17 15.89 12.20
C LYS A 590 7.45 16.66 11.88
N ALA A 591 8.55 16.33 12.54
CA ALA A 591 9.87 16.83 12.16
C ALA A 591 10.35 16.18 10.85
N PRO A 592 11.18 16.86 10.04
CA PRO A 592 11.72 16.32 8.80
C PRO A 592 12.64 15.11 9.06
N GLU A 593 12.68 14.16 8.13
CA GLU A 593 13.58 12.99 8.20
C GLU A 593 15.05 13.39 8.12
N VAL A 594 15.37 14.43 7.35
CA VAL A 594 16.72 15.02 7.30
C VAL A 594 16.69 16.37 8.00
N ALA A 595 17.45 16.51 9.07
CA ALA A 595 17.53 17.75 9.85
C ALA A 595 18.20 18.89 9.07
N ARG A 596 17.98 20.13 9.54
CA ARG A 596 18.55 21.34 8.93
C ARG A 596 20.08 21.24 8.75
N ASP A 597 20.57 21.75 7.63
CA ASP A 597 21.99 21.81 7.27
C ASP A 597 22.67 20.43 7.11
N ILE A 598 21.92 19.32 7.19
CA ILE A 598 22.42 17.98 6.92
C ILE A 598 22.32 17.69 5.42
N GLU A 599 23.43 17.25 4.86
CA GLU A 599 23.55 16.82 3.47
C GLU A 599 22.80 15.50 3.25
N TYR A 600 22.00 15.44 2.18
CA TYR A 600 21.35 14.22 1.71
C TYR A 600 21.66 14.01 0.22
N LYS A 601 22.05 12.79 -0.13
CA LYS A 601 22.49 12.42 -1.49
C LYS A 601 21.58 11.35 -2.06
N PHE A 602 21.15 11.55 -3.29
CA PHE A 602 20.37 10.58 -4.03
C PHE A 602 20.66 10.69 -5.53
N ASP A 603 20.25 9.66 -6.28
CA ASP A 603 20.39 9.61 -7.72
C ASP A 603 19.01 9.78 -8.39
N VAL A 604 18.91 10.65 -9.39
CA VAL A 604 17.75 10.81 -10.27
C VAL A 604 17.98 10.04 -11.57
N TYR A 605 16.94 9.36 -12.05
CA TYR A 605 17.00 8.58 -13.29
C TYR A 605 15.64 8.49 -13.99
N SER A 606 15.60 8.63 -15.32
CA SER A 606 14.40 8.38 -16.12
C SER A 606 14.75 7.87 -17.51
N ASN A 607 14.25 6.69 -17.89
CA ASN A 607 14.44 6.09 -19.22
C ASN A 607 13.91 6.98 -20.34
N ASP A 608 12.84 7.72 -20.05
CA ASP A 608 12.11 8.51 -21.02
C ASP A 608 12.78 9.87 -21.26
N GLU A 609 13.50 10.39 -20.27
CA GLU A 609 14.01 11.77 -20.25
C GLU A 609 15.54 11.86 -20.32
N LEU A 610 16.26 10.84 -19.84
CA LEU A 610 17.72 10.81 -19.82
C LEU A 610 18.25 9.78 -20.85
N PRO A 611 19.14 10.18 -21.77
CA PRO A 611 19.69 9.29 -22.78
C PRO A 611 20.81 8.38 -22.23
N GLY A 612 20.73 7.09 -22.55
CA GLY A 612 21.61 6.08 -21.97
C GLY A 612 21.28 5.85 -20.49
N ASP A 613 21.76 4.77 -19.88
CA ASP A 613 21.45 4.41 -18.48
C ASP A 613 22.14 5.34 -17.45
N LYS A 614 22.05 6.65 -17.69
CA LYS A 614 22.74 7.70 -16.97
C LYS A 614 21.91 8.15 -15.77
N LYS A 615 22.45 7.91 -14.59
CA LYS A 615 21.97 8.48 -13.33
C LYS A 615 22.59 9.86 -13.08
N VAL A 616 21.81 10.77 -12.52
CA VAL A 616 22.23 12.13 -12.17
C VAL A 616 22.29 12.26 -10.64
N PRO A 617 23.48 12.39 -10.04
CA PRO A 617 23.60 12.56 -8.60
C PRO A 617 23.12 13.96 -8.18
N VAL A 618 22.32 14.03 -7.13
CA VAL A 618 21.76 15.26 -6.56
C VAL A 618 22.13 15.35 -5.08
N ILE A 619 22.39 16.56 -4.61
CA ILE A 619 22.68 16.86 -3.21
C ILE A 619 21.70 17.93 -2.74
N TYR A 620 20.89 17.59 -1.75
CA TYR A 620 20.04 18.55 -1.04
C TYR A 620 20.52 18.72 0.40
N TYR A 621 20.19 19.86 1.00
CA TYR A 621 20.46 20.15 2.40
C TYR A 621 19.13 20.28 3.14
N GLY A 622 19.04 19.67 4.32
CA GLY A 622 17.82 19.71 5.12
C GLY A 622 17.42 21.13 5.56
N PRO A 623 16.15 21.33 5.97
CA PRO A 623 15.19 20.28 6.33
C PRO A 623 14.52 19.61 5.12
N ILE A 624 14.57 18.28 5.05
CA ILE A 624 13.92 17.49 3.98
C ILE A 624 12.84 16.60 4.57
N TYR A 625 11.62 16.73 4.03
CA TYR A 625 10.53 15.80 4.22
C TYR A 625 10.58 14.74 3.12
N GLN A 626 10.72 13.47 3.51
CA GLN A 626 10.81 12.34 2.62
C GLN A 626 9.45 11.66 2.48
N ILE A 627 8.87 11.73 1.29
CA ILE A 627 7.58 11.10 1.02
C ILE A 627 7.79 9.85 0.18
N ASP A 628 7.53 8.68 0.77
CA ASP A 628 7.73 7.39 0.11
C ASP A 628 6.60 7.07 -0.89
N GLY A 629 6.98 6.44 -1.99
CA GLY A 629 6.06 5.75 -2.88
C GLY A 629 5.28 6.63 -3.86
N LEU A 630 5.83 7.76 -4.26
CA LEU A 630 5.22 8.60 -5.28
C LEU A 630 5.44 8.04 -6.68
N THR A 631 4.38 8.11 -7.47
CA THR A 631 4.44 7.97 -8.93
C THR A 631 4.03 9.31 -9.55
N ARG A 632 4.68 9.70 -10.64
CA ARG A 632 4.29 10.85 -11.46
C ARG A 632 3.96 10.36 -12.87
N THR A 633 2.67 10.11 -13.12
CA THR A 633 2.17 9.37 -14.31
C THR A 633 2.27 10.11 -15.64
N SER A 634 2.68 11.37 -15.62
CA SER A 634 2.89 12.22 -16.81
C SER A 634 3.92 13.29 -16.46
N LYS A 635 4.44 14.04 -17.45
CA LYS A 635 5.31 15.19 -17.16
C LYS A 635 4.61 16.22 -16.27
N LEU A 636 5.39 16.99 -15.51
CA LEU A 636 4.86 17.97 -14.55
C LEU A 636 3.82 18.92 -15.16
N GLY A 637 4.13 19.50 -16.33
CA GLY A 637 3.21 20.40 -17.01
C GLY A 637 1.89 19.74 -17.42
N GLU A 638 1.92 18.48 -17.85
CA GLU A 638 0.72 17.71 -18.21
C GLU A 638 -0.09 17.33 -16.97
N LEU A 639 0.58 16.97 -15.87
CA LEU A 639 -0.06 16.66 -14.60
C LEU A 639 -0.81 17.88 -14.05
N ILE A 640 -0.16 19.05 -14.06
CA ILE A 640 -0.78 20.31 -13.63
C ILE A 640 -1.97 20.66 -14.52
N LYS A 641 -1.84 20.48 -15.84
CA LYS A 641 -2.93 20.68 -16.78
C LYS A 641 -4.12 19.75 -16.51
N ALA A 642 -3.86 18.47 -16.25
CA ALA A 642 -4.90 17.50 -15.86
C ALA A 642 -5.59 17.89 -14.54
N ASN A 643 -4.87 18.55 -13.64
CA ASN A 643 -5.41 19.14 -12.41
C ASN A 643 -6.01 20.55 -12.61
N GLY A 644 -6.17 21.04 -13.85
CA GLY A 644 -6.84 22.30 -14.17
C GLY A 644 -5.96 23.56 -14.05
N GLY A 645 -4.64 23.43 -14.03
CA GLY A 645 -3.71 24.57 -13.98
C GLY A 645 -2.94 24.81 -15.28
N THR A 646 -2.26 25.95 -15.33
CA THR A 646 -1.24 26.24 -16.35
C THR A 646 0.13 26.24 -15.70
N TYR A 647 1.13 25.71 -16.39
CA TYR A 647 2.49 25.61 -15.90
C TYR A 647 3.49 26.20 -16.91
N LYS A 648 4.45 26.99 -16.43
CA LYS A 648 5.57 27.51 -17.21
C LYS A 648 6.71 27.96 -16.30
N ASP A 649 7.94 27.54 -16.60
CA ASP A 649 9.19 28.01 -15.95
C ASP A 649 9.09 28.04 -14.41
N GLY A 650 8.62 26.92 -13.83
CA GLY A 650 8.44 26.79 -12.38
C GLY A 650 7.27 27.54 -11.76
N ILE A 651 6.42 28.18 -12.57
CA ILE A 651 5.25 28.92 -12.12
C ILE A 651 4.00 28.15 -12.50
N VAL A 652 3.09 27.98 -11.54
CA VAL A 652 1.76 27.42 -11.77
C VAL A 652 0.69 28.48 -11.53
N THR A 653 -0.28 28.58 -12.43
CA THR A 653 -1.40 29.51 -12.31
C THR A 653 -2.76 28.82 -12.41
N LYS A 654 -3.72 29.31 -11.63
CA LYS A 654 -5.14 28.91 -11.64
C LYS A 654 -6.02 30.10 -11.34
N THR A 655 -7.27 30.05 -11.81
CA THR A 655 -8.32 30.97 -11.39
C THR A 655 -9.39 30.18 -10.66
N TYR A 656 -9.66 30.58 -9.42
CA TYR A 656 -10.72 30.04 -8.59
C TYR A 656 -11.92 30.95 -8.69
N THR A 657 -12.95 30.49 -9.40
CA THR A 657 -14.21 31.23 -9.55
C THR A 657 -15.23 30.69 -8.56
N ASN A 658 -15.69 31.54 -7.66
CA ASN A 658 -16.79 31.23 -6.75
C ASN A 658 -17.72 32.43 -6.62
N GLU A 659 -19.03 32.20 -6.56
CA GLU A 659 -20.07 33.25 -6.57
C GLU A 659 -19.91 34.28 -7.72
N GLY A 660 -19.35 33.85 -8.87
CA GLY A 660 -19.09 34.72 -10.03
C GLY A 660 -17.95 35.71 -9.84
N LYS A 661 -17.10 35.53 -8.81
CA LYS A 661 -15.89 36.32 -8.57
C LYS A 661 -14.65 35.47 -8.73
N ASP A 662 -13.66 36.04 -9.40
CA ASP A 662 -12.41 35.36 -9.70
C ASP A 662 -11.32 35.71 -8.68
N LEU A 663 -10.62 34.68 -8.23
CA LEU A 663 -9.40 34.77 -7.46
C LEU A 663 -8.27 34.09 -8.22
N ASN A 664 -7.25 34.85 -8.58
CA ASN A 664 -6.09 34.32 -9.28
C ASN A 664 -5.09 33.78 -8.27
N PHE A 665 -4.57 32.60 -8.58
CA PHE A 665 -3.54 31.91 -7.83
C PHE A 665 -2.28 31.81 -8.66
N THR A 666 -1.14 32.10 -8.04
CA THR A 666 0.19 31.89 -8.60
C THR A 666 1.05 31.14 -7.59
N GLY A 667 1.46 29.92 -7.90
CA GLY A 667 2.39 29.11 -7.12
C GLY A 667 3.78 29.04 -7.76
N TYR A 668 4.80 28.80 -6.93
CA TYR A 668 6.20 28.74 -7.35
C TYR A 668 6.84 27.41 -6.97
N PHE A 669 7.67 26.85 -7.85
CA PHE A 669 8.51 25.68 -7.59
C PHE A 669 10.00 26.01 -7.48
N TYR A 670 10.33 27.29 -7.38
CA TYR A 670 11.66 27.81 -7.13
C TYR A 670 11.54 29.02 -6.21
N TRP A 671 12.66 29.46 -5.67
CA TRP A 671 12.78 30.62 -4.81
C TRP A 671 12.61 31.92 -5.62
N ASN A 672 11.37 32.43 -5.64
CA ASN A 672 11.05 33.65 -6.35
C ASN A 672 11.54 34.89 -5.58
N GLN A 673 12.59 35.52 -6.11
CA GLN A 673 13.19 36.73 -5.53
C GLN A 673 12.38 38.01 -5.82
N THR A 674 11.36 37.95 -6.68
CA THR A 674 10.50 39.11 -6.97
C THR A 674 9.43 39.26 -5.90
N ALA A 675 9.46 40.40 -5.19
CA ALA A 675 8.43 40.74 -4.22
C ALA A 675 7.04 40.83 -4.89
N PRO A 676 6.04 40.05 -4.41
CA PRO A 676 4.67 40.20 -4.86
C PRO A 676 4.14 41.61 -4.56
N LYS A 677 3.21 42.07 -5.40
CA LYS A 677 2.48 43.32 -5.21
C LYS A 677 1.00 43.02 -5.32
N ASP A 678 0.21 43.72 -4.51
CA ASP A 678 -1.25 43.63 -4.46
C ASP A 678 -1.76 42.19 -4.30
N ALA A 679 -1.07 41.42 -3.44
CA ALA A 679 -1.25 39.98 -3.33
C ALA A 679 -1.27 39.50 -1.88
N TYR A 680 -1.99 38.41 -1.64
CA TYR A 680 -2.04 37.72 -0.35
C TYR A 680 -1.11 36.51 -0.30
N VAL A 681 -0.43 36.31 0.84
CA VAL A 681 0.44 35.15 1.10
C VAL A 681 0.21 34.61 2.50
N VAL A 682 0.42 33.31 2.72
CA VAL A 682 0.32 32.69 4.05
C VAL A 682 1.70 32.29 4.56
N SER A 683 2.00 32.66 5.80
CA SER A 683 3.11 32.09 6.54
C SER A 683 2.92 32.29 8.04
N ARG A 684 3.56 31.46 8.88
CA ARG A 684 3.57 31.56 10.34
C ARG A 684 2.17 31.68 10.95
N GLY A 685 1.19 31.00 10.34
CA GLY A 685 -0.20 30.98 10.80
C GLY A 685 -1.00 32.24 10.45
N LYS A 686 -0.47 33.13 9.61
CA LYS A 686 -1.08 34.41 9.28
C LYS A 686 -1.17 34.60 7.77
N MET A 687 -2.23 35.27 7.35
CA MET A 687 -2.33 35.83 6.00
C MET A 687 -1.76 37.24 6.00
N PHE A 688 -0.84 37.52 5.09
CA PHE A 688 -0.25 38.83 4.86
C PHE A 688 -0.75 39.38 3.54
N TYR A 689 -1.07 40.67 3.52
CA TYR A 689 -1.30 41.41 2.27
C TYR A 689 -0.05 42.20 1.93
N LEU A 690 0.45 42.00 0.71
CA LEU A 690 1.67 42.60 0.21
C LEU A 690 1.33 43.74 -0.75
N ASP A 691 1.91 44.91 -0.51
CA ASP A 691 1.75 46.12 -1.33
C ASP A 691 3.08 46.87 -1.46
N ALA A 692 3.06 48.09 -2.01
CA ALA A 692 4.26 48.91 -2.17
C ALA A 692 4.97 49.25 -0.85
N ASN A 693 4.27 49.23 0.29
CA ASN A 693 4.79 49.58 1.62
C ASN A 693 5.05 48.35 2.51
N ASN A 694 4.41 47.22 2.22
CA ASN A 694 4.54 45.94 2.92
C ASN A 694 5.05 44.89 1.94
N THR A 695 6.35 44.93 1.61
CA THR A 695 6.95 44.00 0.65
C THR A 695 7.53 42.78 1.36
N TRP A 696 7.30 41.60 0.79
CA TRP A 696 7.99 40.38 1.15
C TRP A 696 8.73 39.87 -0.10
N ALA A 697 10.03 40.15 -0.20
CA ALA A 697 10.87 39.55 -1.23
C ALA A 697 11.23 38.11 -0.85
N ASN A 698 11.48 37.26 -1.84
CA ASN A 698 12.01 35.90 -1.63
C ASN A 698 10.96 34.89 -1.11
N LEU A 699 9.82 34.77 -1.81
CA LEU A 699 8.88 33.67 -1.57
C LEU A 699 9.57 32.36 -1.97
N THR A 700 9.84 31.49 -1.01
CA THR A 700 10.49 30.18 -1.27
C THR A 700 9.62 29.35 -2.21
N GLY A 701 10.24 28.44 -2.94
CA GLY A 701 9.53 27.40 -3.69
C GLY A 701 8.53 26.67 -2.80
N THR A 702 7.51 26.13 -3.43
CA THR A 702 6.29 25.56 -2.83
C THR A 702 5.41 26.56 -2.06
N MET A 703 5.73 27.86 -2.07
CA MET A 703 4.80 28.92 -1.66
C MET A 703 3.97 29.44 -2.84
N TRP A 704 2.95 30.22 -2.51
CA TRP A 704 2.06 30.83 -3.49
C TRP A 704 1.62 32.23 -3.05
N LYS A 705 1.04 32.96 -4.02
CA LYS A 705 0.33 34.22 -3.81
C LYS A 705 -1.08 34.17 -4.41
N LEU A 706 -1.98 34.97 -3.85
CA LEU A 706 -3.34 35.17 -4.36
C LEU A 706 -3.57 36.62 -4.77
N GLU A 707 -4.14 36.81 -5.95
CA GLU A 707 -4.35 38.10 -6.61
C GLU A 707 -5.81 38.23 -7.04
N GLY A 708 -6.36 39.44 -6.99
CA GLY A 708 -7.77 39.69 -7.27
C GLY A 708 -7.97 41.05 -7.91
N PRO A 709 -9.06 41.25 -8.68
CA PRO A 709 -9.22 42.41 -9.55
C PRO A 709 -9.31 43.77 -8.84
N SER A 710 -9.51 43.81 -7.50
CA SER A 710 -9.63 45.07 -6.75
C SER A 710 -9.28 44.91 -5.26
N PHE A 711 -8.13 44.32 -4.92
CA PHE A 711 -7.63 44.40 -3.54
C PHE A 711 -7.08 45.81 -3.28
N THR A 712 -7.90 46.71 -2.73
CA THR A 712 -7.46 48.07 -2.39
C THR A 712 -7.30 48.24 -0.87
N GLY A 713 -6.05 48.22 -0.40
CA GLY A 713 -5.71 48.46 1.01
C GLY A 713 -5.96 47.26 1.93
N ALA A 714 -5.13 47.13 2.97
CA ALA A 714 -5.03 45.96 3.86
C ALA A 714 -6.25 45.65 4.77
N LYS A 715 -7.50 45.95 4.38
CA LYS A 715 -8.65 45.95 5.31
C LYS A 715 -9.88 45.11 4.93
N GLU A 716 -9.96 44.45 3.78
CA GLU A 716 -11.28 44.04 3.27
C GLU A 716 -11.60 42.53 3.22
N LEU A 717 -10.64 41.62 3.49
CA LEU A 717 -10.92 40.18 3.44
C LEU A 717 -10.65 39.47 4.77
N SER A 718 -11.65 38.72 5.22
CA SER A 718 -11.46 37.70 6.26
C SER A 718 -10.85 36.43 5.66
N VAL A 719 -10.12 35.67 6.47
CA VAL A 719 -9.57 34.37 6.08
C VAL A 719 -10.11 33.31 7.03
N ASP A 720 -10.58 32.22 6.44
CA ASP A 720 -10.99 31.02 7.15
C ASP A 720 -10.17 29.85 6.63
N PHE A 721 -9.34 29.27 7.50
CA PHE A 721 -8.55 28.08 7.18
C PHE A 721 -9.34 26.78 7.39
N GLY A 722 -10.59 26.84 7.85
CA GLY A 722 -11.49 25.69 7.98
C GLY A 722 -11.34 24.88 9.26
N ASP A 723 -10.50 25.29 10.23
CA ASP A 723 -10.38 24.64 11.54
C ASP A 723 -11.25 25.27 12.64
N GLY A 724 -12.17 26.17 12.25
CA GLY A 724 -13.07 26.89 13.14
C GLY A 724 -12.46 28.13 13.78
N ASP A 725 -11.18 28.41 13.56
CA ASP A 725 -10.51 29.64 13.97
C ASP A 725 -10.51 30.66 12.81
N ILE A 726 -11.41 31.62 12.87
CA ILE A 726 -11.39 32.77 11.95
C ILE A 726 -10.25 33.71 12.39
N THR A 727 -9.13 33.68 11.67
CA THR A 727 -8.08 34.70 11.86
C THR A 727 -8.59 36.05 11.35
N ASN A 728 -9.14 36.86 12.25
CA ASN A 728 -9.68 38.20 11.96
C ASN A 728 -8.60 39.27 11.70
N GLY A 729 -7.38 38.91 11.31
CA GLY A 729 -6.28 39.86 11.14
C GLY A 729 -5.37 39.53 9.97
N ILE A 730 -5.54 40.25 8.86
CA ILE A 730 -4.45 40.49 7.90
C ILE A 730 -3.35 41.21 8.69
N SER A 731 -2.18 40.58 8.83
CA SER A 731 -1.08 41.17 9.60
C SER A 731 -0.16 41.98 8.69
N GLY A 732 0.33 43.13 9.19
CA GLY A 732 1.48 43.81 8.58
C GLY A 732 2.77 43.04 8.86
N ILE A 733 3.77 43.19 7.99
CA ILE A 733 5.05 42.45 8.06
C ILE A 733 5.95 42.90 9.22
N THR A 734 5.70 44.07 9.80
CA THR A 734 6.62 44.73 10.74
C THR A 734 6.15 44.73 12.19
N VAL A 735 6.03 43.57 12.86
CA VAL A 735 6.25 43.47 14.31
C VAL A 735 6.70 42.05 14.69
N GLU A 736 8.00 41.88 14.99
CA GLU A 736 8.42 40.86 15.97
C GLU A 736 7.97 41.32 17.35
N GLY A 737 7.16 40.51 18.01
CA GLY A 737 6.61 40.82 19.33
C GLY A 737 5.15 40.43 19.41
N GLU A 738 4.86 39.46 20.28
CA GLU A 738 3.52 39.14 20.75
C GLU A 738 2.78 40.42 21.14
N ASN A 739 1.86 40.87 20.31
CA ASN A 739 0.72 41.66 20.73
C ASN A 739 -0.39 41.41 19.72
N ASN A 740 -1.37 40.61 20.14
CA ASN A 740 -2.66 40.57 19.50
C ASN A 740 -3.18 42.00 19.41
N VAL A 741 -3.13 42.62 18.23
CA VAL A 741 -4.06 43.71 17.94
C VAL A 741 -5.40 43.02 17.73
N ASN A 742 -6.04 42.64 18.83
CA ASN A 742 -7.46 42.28 18.84
C ASN A 742 -8.18 43.36 18.04
N ALA A 743 -9.02 42.96 17.08
CA ALA A 743 -9.86 43.89 16.35
C ALA A 743 -10.54 44.82 17.37
N THR A 744 -10.27 46.12 17.28
CA THR A 744 -10.83 47.11 18.20
C THR A 744 -12.29 47.33 17.85
N GLY A 745 -13.19 46.45 18.31
CA GLY A 745 -14.64 46.57 18.14
C GLY A 745 -15.41 45.25 18.22
N ILE A 746 -16.74 45.37 18.29
CA ILE A 746 -17.69 44.25 18.26
C ILE A 746 -18.34 44.20 16.89
N TYR A 747 -18.53 43.00 16.34
CA TYR A 747 -19.12 42.80 15.01
C TYR A 747 -20.39 41.97 15.10
N ASN A 748 -21.38 42.25 14.24
CA ASN A 748 -22.52 41.34 14.07
C ASN A 748 -22.14 40.12 13.20
N LEU A 749 -23.04 39.14 13.09
CA LEU A 749 -22.82 37.94 12.26
C LEU A 749 -22.63 38.24 10.76
N ASN A 750 -22.99 39.44 10.31
CA ASN A 750 -22.77 39.90 8.95
C ASN A 750 -21.43 40.64 8.78
N GLY A 751 -20.56 40.62 9.80
CA GLY A 751 -19.23 41.25 9.75
C GLY A 751 -19.23 42.77 9.85
N GLN A 752 -20.37 43.40 10.15
CA GLN A 752 -20.44 44.85 10.34
C GLN A 752 -20.02 45.21 11.77
N LYS A 753 -19.13 46.20 11.89
CA LYS A 753 -18.72 46.74 13.19
C LYS A 753 -19.91 47.49 13.81
N VAL A 754 -20.33 47.06 14.99
CA VAL A 754 -21.49 47.60 15.73
C VAL A 754 -21.11 48.37 16.99
N SER A 755 -19.87 48.25 17.46
CA SER A 755 -19.37 49.01 18.62
C SER A 755 -17.86 49.20 18.58
N ASP A 756 -17.39 50.32 19.11
CA ASP A 756 -15.97 50.58 19.40
C ASP A 756 -15.62 50.04 20.80
N GLY A 757 -14.65 49.12 20.89
CA GLY A 757 -14.24 48.48 22.14
C GLY A 757 -14.80 47.05 22.33
N THR A 758 -14.79 46.54 23.56
CA THR A 758 -15.19 45.16 23.92
C THR A 758 -16.45 45.08 24.79
N SER A 759 -17.05 46.20 25.16
CA SER A 759 -18.25 46.24 26.03
C SER A 759 -19.51 45.86 25.26
N THR A 760 -20.22 44.84 25.76
CA THR A 760 -21.46 44.33 25.18
C THR A 760 -22.73 44.89 25.84
N GLU A 761 -22.59 45.80 26.81
CA GLU A 761 -23.69 46.26 27.67
C GLU A 761 -24.73 47.13 26.93
N THR A 762 -24.32 47.78 25.84
CA THR A 762 -25.18 48.66 25.03
C THR A 762 -25.72 47.99 23.77
N LEU A 763 -25.39 46.71 23.54
CA LEU A 763 -25.84 45.96 22.37
C LEU A 763 -27.23 45.35 22.60
N SER A 764 -28.03 45.32 21.54
CA SER A 764 -29.30 44.60 21.53
C SER A 764 -29.07 43.09 21.67
N LYS A 765 -30.12 42.35 22.06
CA LYS A 765 -30.04 40.89 22.18
C LYS A 765 -29.68 40.27 20.82
N GLY A 766 -28.67 39.42 20.80
CA GLY A 766 -28.14 38.87 19.55
C GLY A 766 -26.80 38.18 19.70
N ILE A 767 -26.30 37.63 18.59
CA ILE A 767 -24.99 36.98 18.51
C ILE A 767 -24.00 37.95 17.86
N TYR A 768 -22.86 38.16 18.51
CA TYR A 768 -21.81 39.06 18.09
C TYR A 768 -20.45 38.37 18.10
N ILE A 769 -19.48 38.95 17.40
CA ILE A 769 -18.08 38.57 17.45
C ILE A 769 -17.35 39.61 18.31
N VAL A 770 -16.84 39.19 19.46
CA VAL A 770 -16.08 40.02 20.42
C VAL A 770 -14.72 39.37 20.60
N ASN A 771 -13.62 40.11 20.34
CA ASN A 771 -12.25 39.57 20.38
C ASN A 771 -12.10 38.26 19.59
N GLY A 772 -12.71 38.17 18.41
CA GLY A 772 -12.64 36.98 17.55
C GLY A 772 -13.50 35.79 17.98
N LYS A 773 -14.25 35.88 19.08
CA LYS A 773 -15.12 34.79 19.57
C LYS A 773 -16.60 35.17 19.48
N LYS A 774 -17.45 34.17 19.20
CA LYS A 774 -18.91 34.31 19.27
C LYS A 774 -19.33 34.59 20.71
N TYR A 775 -20.09 35.66 20.91
CA TYR A 775 -20.61 36.10 22.19
C TYR A 775 -22.10 36.38 22.07
N VAL A 776 -22.89 35.90 23.03
CA VAL A 776 -24.36 36.04 23.01
C VAL A 776 -24.77 37.10 24.04
N VAL A 777 -25.36 38.19 23.55
CA VAL A 777 -25.98 39.21 24.39
C VAL A 777 -27.43 38.79 24.62
N ARG A 778 -27.79 38.54 25.89
CA ARG A 778 -29.05 37.88 26.30
C ARG A 778 -30.16 38.81 26.73
#